data_AF-A0A8H5SJ42-F1
#
_entry.id   AF-A0A8H5SJ42-F1
#
_cell.length_a   1.000
_cell.length_b   1.000
_cell.length_c   1.000
_cell.angle_alpha   90.00
_cell.angle_beta   90.00
_cell.angle_gamma   90.00
#
_symmetry.space_group_name_H-M   'P 1'
#
loop_
_entity.id
_entity.type
_entity.pdbx_description
1 polymer ?
#
loop_
_entity_poly.entity_id
_entity_poly.type
_entity_poly.pdbx_seq_one_letter_code
_entity_poly.pdbx_strand_id
1 'polypeptide(L)'
;MSSVHSSNLSVEGPDGRYTLLPEVESHRSSTSPSFAPSNDDESMALITEDSQTDGEHNSASMLPSGESATTRPSTVSDQHASPNTQPSVVGESWYASYVMRGYTPGHNSVHRPIGECNETVQSVTRDTRRESVCSRPSLPREKTTLSDLPSPELVDRLIKVYFEKFHTFCPILGKTYFLASLDDGTLSGTLLRSVLFVASLHCDSEVMHLMGYSTRWDASNTLYNKASAAFDADRESSRTHMILSSYLLHYWFGSPTAYRDCHWWLAAAIRSAQCTGYHRSARNSKMPPQERSRWKRIWWCLYIAISTGTPMVINDQDHDVEELVEEDFAEEAPETVHYIISQVKLSKAMARLYFSHCSPSRLSLCKEAHILHEAMRDIQSTLQAWYESSQGLNFSNGNHHLSLTLKVCYHYYLINLSQRLQRQCCASKEVKPVLDAAEQIFSLVENSLLFWTPEHFPMIYVSALFSAMMALAVDVKTSAPKSDQIFVKIRPGLLALKQFESVYILARWIKNFFMDILNRPPPTDTEEAHRQPTNSNGGDAEGGRLGTEMRNSSEDQVLDIQRNTPPADQITHDTTGVEDNNFAFGQSSGFEGADGTIPEATWKLDGRWEIGSLFETPEIQHDLSTTNIQGACKEFAAILGPENVSTERADLVTHSGSDYQSYAWNEESAILSHVILYPETTEQVSELMKVCFRRRLPVTPYSGGTSIEGQYIPHLQGICIDFGRMNNIVELNKYDLDCVVQPGMGWMDLNEELAAHGLFFPPDPGPGAMIGGMVGTGCSGTNAAAYGTMKDWVLSLTVVLADGTIIKTRQHARKSSAGYDLTRTFIGSEGTLGLVTEATLKLAVKPPCEAVAVCTFPTLRDAASAVREVLSNGVQVAAVEILDEVQMKSINDSALTRLKWKEEPTLFFKFTGSDEFIVDHLAKQVGSITKQNCSTGYVFASNESERNELWSARKNALWSMLAMRQSPTDKVWTTDVAVPLSRLPDIIEFAKADIEKSGLLGSIVGHVGDGNFHTLLLFPEEKRHIAEEVVHRMVDKAIEMKGTATGEHGVGLVKRDYLEKELGKEAVDAMRSMKNAFDPLCILNCDKVIRMQAA
;
A
#
# COMPACT_ATOMS: atom_id res chain seq x y z
N MET A 1 37.06 28.38 21.58
CA MET A 1 38.54 28.50 21.52
C MET A 1 38.92 29.15 20.18
N SER A 2 40.07 29.85 20.14
CA SER A 2 40.98 30.16 19.00
C SER A 2 40.66 29.63 17.57
N SER A 3 41.01 30.26 16.44
CA SER A 3 41.52 31.62 16.03
C SER A 3 41.98 31.58 14.53
N VAL A 4 42.49 32.69 13.96
CA VAL A 4 43.32 32.81 12.71
C VAL A 4 42.53 32.93 11.36
N HIS A 5 42.27 34.15 10.86
CA HIS A 5 42.97 34.89 9.75
C HIS A 5 42.43 34.58 8.33
N SER A 6 42.43 35.44 7.29
CA SER A 6 42.88 36.85 7.06
C SER A 6 42.40 37.30 5.64
N SER A 7 42.28 38.57 5.22
CA SER A 7 42.24 39.91 5.86
C SER A 7 42.14 41.01 4.76
N ASN A 8 41.71 42.24 5.12
CA ASN A 8 42.04 43.54 4.46
C ASN A 8 41.43 43.84 3.05
N LEU A 9 41.16 45.09 2.63
CA LEU A 9 41.34 46.44 3.22
C LEU A 9 40.52 47.52 2.46
N SER A 10 40.00 48.54 3.15
CA SER A 10 39.95 49.93 2.65
C SER A 10 39.73 50.90 3.82
N VAL A 11 40.53 51.97 3.92
CA VAL A 11 40.59 52.89 5.08
C VAL A 11 40.36 54.35 4.66
N GLU A 12 39.86 55.10 5.63
CA GLU A 12 39.37 56.49 5.62
C GLU A 12 40.48 57.58 5.71
N GLY A 13 40.12 58.84 5.42
CA GLY A 13 40.84 60.04 5.87
C GLY A 13 41.03 61.13 4.80
N PRO A 14 41.35 62.39 5.18
CA PRO A 14 41.87 62.80 6.50
C PRO A 14 41.14 63.97 7.22
N ASP A 15 40.05 64.55 6.68
CA ASP A 15 39.44 65.79 7.18
C ASP A 15 38.00 65.66 7.76
N GLY A 16 37.45 64.45 7.82
CA GLY A 16 36.36 64.09 8.74
C GLY A 16 34.99 64.73 8.46
N ARG A 17 34.23 64.11 7.55
CA ARG A 17 32.96 64.54 6.90
C ARG A 17 33.17 65.49 5.73
N TYR A 18 32.34 65.37 4.68
CA TYR A 18 31.67 66.49 3.99
C TYR A 18 30.42 65.99 3.22
N THR A 19 29.63 66.91 2.66
CA THR A 19 28.16 66.82 2.62
C THR A 19 27.60 67.44 1.32
N LEU A 20 26.54 66.86 0.70
CA LEU A 20 25.47 67.45 -0.19
C LEU A 20 25.86 68.54 -1.24
N LEU A 21 25.54 68.58 -2.55
CA LEU A 21 24.33 68.37 -3.41
C LEU A 21 24.70 68.96 -4.84
N PRO A 22 23.80 69.36 -5.79
CA PRO A 22 23.04 68.60 -6.80
C PRO A 22 23.26 69.11 -8.28
N GLU A 23 22.20 69.08 -9.15
CA GLU A 23 22.02 69.77 -10.47
C GLU A 23 22.59 69.05 -11.75
N VAL A 24 22.09 69.13 -13.02
CA VAL A 24 21.22 70.08 -13.80
C VAL A 24 20.27 69.36 -14.83
N GLU A 25 19.36 70.13 -15.45
CA GLU A 25 18.12 69.86 -16.24
C GLU A 25 18.20 69.58 -17.78
N SER A 26 17.02 69.31 -18.41
CA SER A 26 16.39 70.05 -19.56
C SER A 26 15.71 69.13 -20.63
N HIS A 27 14.61 69.43 -21.36
CA HIS A 27 13.63 70.55 -21.37
C HIS A 27 12.38 70.27 -22.29
N ARG A 28 11.29 71.09 -22.12
CA ARG A 28 10.15 71.40 -23.07
C ARG A 28 9.05 70.35 -23.36
N SER A 29 7.79 70.69 -23.69
CA SER A 29 6.87 71.83 -23.36
C SER A 29 5.51 71.68 -24.08
N SER A 30 4.36 72.01 -23.44
CA SER A 30 3.26 72.88 -23.95
C SER A 30 1.79 72.55 -23.54
N THR A 31 1.03 73.62 -23.24
CA THR A 31 -0.44 73.85 -23.29
C THR A 31 -1.45 73.10 -22.40
N SER A 32 -1.92 73.82 -21.38
CA SER A 32 -3.26 73.86 -20.73
C SER A 32 -4.33 74.50 -21.67
N PRO A 33 -5.66 74.63 -21.34
CA PRO A 33 -6.24 74.84 -19.99
C PRO A 33 -7.64 74.25 -19.61
N SER A 34 -7.86 74.23 -18.29
CA SER A 34 -9.10 74.40 -17.48
C SER A 34 -10.53 74.23 -18.06
N PHE A 35 -11.44 73.65 -17.27
CA PHE A 35 -12.55 74.38 -16.62
C PHE A 35 -13.21 73.60 -15.46
N ALA A 36 -13.58 74.33 -14.40
CA ALA A 36 -14.51 74.03 -13.29
C ALA A 36 -15.29 75.37 -13.03
N PRO A 37 -16.33 75.51 -12.15
CA PRO A 37 -16.68 74.71 -10.97
C PRO A 37 -18.21 74.64 -10.65
N SER A 38 -18.57 74.60 -9.35
CA SER A 38 -19.88 74.88 -8.68
C SER A 38 -20.98 73.79 -8.75
N ASN A 39 -21.48 73.20 -7.64
CA ASN A 39 -22.22 73.72 -6.45
C ASN A 39 -23.74 73.86 -6.74
N ASP A 40 -24.73 73.63 -5.85
CA ASP A 40 -24.79 73.31 -4.40
C ASP A 40 -26.16 72.64 -4.04
N ASP A 41 -26.42 72.44 -2.73
CA ASP A 41 -27.75 72.36 -2.05
C ASP A 41 -28.62 71.07 -2.05
N GLU A 42 -29.33 70.69 -0.97
CA GLU A 42 -29.18 70.94 0.49
C GLU A 42 -30.17 70.06 1.32
N SER A 43 -29.88 69.76 2.61
CA SER A 43 -30.85 69.59 3.74
C SER A 43 -31.84 68.37 3.75
N MET A 44 -32.47 67.92 4.86
CA MET A 44 -32.06 67.71 6.27
C MET A 44 -33.06 66.80 7.05
N ALA A 45 -32.56 66.01 8.03
CA ALA A 45 -33.05 65.84 9.42
C ALA A 45 -34.42 65.19 9.86
N LEU A 46 -34.31 64.05 10.62
CA LEU A 46 -34.61 63.86 12.07
C LEU A 46 -35.99 63.38 12.70
N ILE A 47 -35.89 62.26 13.48
CA ILE A 47 -36.43 61.89 14.84
C ILE A 47 -37.88 61.35 15.06
N THR A 48 -37.99 60.48 16.09
CA THR A 48 -39.14 59.93 16.90
C THR A 48 -39.82 58.64 16.43
N GLU A 49 -40.38 57.76 17.30
CA GLU A 49 -40.02 57.23 18.65
C GLU A 49 -40.99 56.06 18.99
N ASP A 50 -40.57 55.11 19.84
CA ASP A 50 -41.30 54.07 20.63
C ASP A 50 -42.78 53.67 20.39
N SER A 51 -43.06 52.36 20.46
CA SER A 51 -43.73 51.75 21.64
C SER A 51 -43.90 50.21 21.56
N GLN A 52 -43.93 49.56 22.74
CA GLN A 52 -44.07 48.11 22.96
C GLN A 52 -45.54 47.67 23.04
N THR A 53 -45.85 46.36 22.93
CA THR A 53 -46.39 45.57 24.07
C THR A 53 -46.61 44.08 23.80
N ASP A 54 -46.41 43.32 24.88
CA ASP A 54 -46.42 41.86 25.09
C ASP A 54 -47.77 41.15 24.89
N GLY A 55 -47.77 39.81 24.97
CA GLY A 55 -49.03 39.05 25.13
C GLY A 55 -48.98 37.54 24.89
N GLU A 56 -48.52 36.82 25.90
CA GLU A 56 -48.40 35.36 26.08
C GLU A 56 -49.71 34.51 25.90
N HIS A 57 -49.58 33.21 25.56
CA HIS A 57 -49.82 32.07 26.50
C HIS A 57 -49.87 30.66 25.86
N ASN A 58 -48.84 29.87 26.17
CA ASN A 58 -48.81 28.48 26.68
C ASN A 58 -49.92 27.42 26.45
N SER A 59 -49.41 26.21 26.13
CA SER A 59 -49.61 24.89 26.82
C SER A 59 -50.44 23.75 26.19
N ALA A 60 -49.70 22.80 25.60
CA ALA A 60 -49.68 21.33 25.82
C ALA A 60 -50.96 20.50 26.12
N SER A 61 -51.12 19.36 25.41
CA SER A 61 -50.80 18.02 25.99
C SER A 61 -51.07 16.80 25.06
N MET A 62 -50.19 15.79 25.22
CA MET A 62 -50.36 14.33 25.07
C MET A 62 -50.70 13.59 23.73
N LEU A 63 -49.85 12.58 23.49
CA LEU A 63 -49.95 11.35 22.67
C LEU A 63 -51.08 10.40 23.18
N PRO A 64 -51.47 9.25 22.53
CA PRO A 64 -50.59 8.37 21.72
C PRO A 64 -51.17 7.51 20.56
N SER A 65 -50.23 6.78 19.91
CA SER A 65 -50.38 5.44 19.28
C SER A 65 -51.09 5.28 17.92
N GLY A 66 -50.61 4.30 17.12
CA GLY A 66 -51.32 3.74 15.96
C GLY A 66 -50.42 3.52 14.72
N GLU A 67 -50.19 2.27 14.33
CA GLU A 67 -49.31 1.87 13.22
C GLU A 67 -50.00 1.78 11.83
N SER A 68 -49.19 1.44 10.82
CA SER A 68 -49.54 0.77 9.57
C SER A 68 -50.07 1.62 8.41
N ALA A 69 -49.17 1.88 7.45
CA ALA A 69 -49.51 2.29 6.09
C ALA A 69 -49.14 1.17 5.10
N THR A 70 -50.14 0.63 4.41
CA THR A 70 -49.95 -0.12 3.16
C THR A 70 -50.97 0.36 2.13
N THR A 71 -50.52 0.91 1.00
CA THR A 71 -51.27 0.90 -0.28
C THR A 71 -50.41 1.35 -1.47
N ARG A 72 -50.63 0.67 -2.60
CA ARG A 72 -50.33 1.04 -4.00
C ARG A 72 -51.61 0.71 -4.80
N PRO A 73 -51.76 1.11 -6.08
CA PRO A 73 -51.31 2.34 -6.75
C PRO A 73 -52.41 2.96 -7.67
N SER A 74 -52.15 4.14 -8.27
CA SER A 74 -52.85 4.59 -9.49
C SER A 74 -52.03 5.59 -10.32
N THR A 75 -51.99 5.42 -11.64
CA THR A 75 -51.33 6.28 -12.66
C THR A 75 -52.22 7.47 -13.09
N VAL A 76 -51.87 8.46 -13.94
CA VAL A 76 -50.90 8.66 -15.05
C VAL A 76 -50.36 10.13 -14.91
N SER A 77 -49.22 10.63 -15.41
CA SER A 77 -48.77 10.74 -16.83
C SER A 77 -47.32 11.25 -17.01
N ASP A 78 -46.67 10.85 -18.10
CA ASP A 78 -45.31 11.22 -18.50
C ASP A 78 -45.11 12.66 -19.01
N GLN A 79 -43.94 13.27 -18.71
CA GLN A 79 -43.13 14.06 -19.65
C GLN A 79 -41.62 13.91 -19.38
N HIS A 80 -40.89 13.46 -20.41
CA HIS A 80 -39.44 13.54 -20.67
C HIS A 80 -38.42 13.63 -19.52
N ALA A 81 -37.62 12.57 -19.34
CA ALA A 81 -36.35 12.56 -18.59
C ALA A 81 -35.14 12.29 -19.52
N SER A 82 -33.98 12.88 -19.16
CA SER A 82 -32.73 12.81 -19.92
C SER A 82 -31.93 11.53 -19.64
N PRO A 83 -31.28 10.89 -20.64
CA PRO A 83 -30.49 9.68 -20.45
C PRO A 83 -29.03 10.01 -20.09
N ASN A 84 -28.75 10.23 -18.80
CA ASN A 84 -27.37 10.13 -18.27
C ASN A 84 -27.40 10.00 -16.74
N THR A 85 -27.29 8.77 -16.25
CA THR A 85 -27.03 8.48 -14.83
C THR A 85 -26.27 7.15 -14.76
N GLN A 86 -24.95 7.21 -14.56
CA GLN A 86 -24.15 6.01 -14.30
C GLN A 86 -24.23 5.66 -12.81
N PRO A 87 -24.30 4.36 -12.45
CA PRO A 87 -24.16 3.94 -11.06
C PRO A 87 -22.69 4.09 -10.61
N SER A 88 -22.49 4.49 -9.36
CA SER A 88 -21.16 4.57 -8.74
C SER A 88 -20.61 3.17 -8.45
N VAL A 89 -19.42 2.88 -8.97
CA VAL A 89 -18.67 1.64 -8.67
C VAL A 89 -17.41 1.99 -7.87
N VAL A 90 -17.15 1.23 -6.82
CA VAL A 90 -16.05 1.44 -5.87
C VAL A 90 -14.83 0.61 -6.28
N GLY A 91 -13.64 1.22 -6.30
CA GLY A 91 -12.35 0.51 -6.40
C GLY A 91 -11.62 0.67 -7.73
N GLU A 92 -11.15 1.89 -8.04
CA GLU A 92 -10.32 2.10 -9.24
C GLU A 92 -8.86 1.67 -9.02
N SER A 93 -8.39 0.76 -9.88
CA SER A 93 -6.97 0.43 -10.02
C SER A 93 -6.29 1.38 -11.00
N TRP A 94 -5.03 1.74 -10.74
CA TRP A 94 -4.17 2.58 -11.60
C TRP A 94 -4.21 2.22 -13.10
N TYR A 95 -4.40 0.94 -13.45
CA TYR A 95 -4.53 0.48 -14.83
C TYR A 95 -5.84 0.89 -15.52
N ALA A 96 -6.94 1.07 -14.78
CA ALA A 96 -8.20 1.57 -15.33
C ALA A 96 -8.03 3.03 -15.81
N SER A 97 -7.34 3.87 -15.05
CA SER A 97 -7.00 5.25 -15.45
C SER A 97 -6.14 5.29 -16.73
N TYR A 98 -5.22 4.32 -16.91
CA TYR A 98 -4.39 4.20 -18.11
C TYR A 98 -5.20 3.86 -19.37
N VAL A 99 -6.22 3.00 -19.27
CA VAL A 99 -7.06 2.57 -20.42
C VAL A 99 -8.25 3.52 -20.67
N MET A 100 -8.78 4.16 -19.63
CA MET A 100 -9.99 5.02 -19.71
C MET A 100 -9.72 6.45 -20.21
N ARG A 101 -8.45 6.90 -20.26
CA ARG A 101 -8.03 8.17 -20.91
C ARG A 101 -8.14 8.11 -22.45
N GLY A 102 -9.31 7.76 -22.99
CA GLY A 102 -9.48 7.60 -24.44
C GLY A 102 -10.82 7.04 -24.96
N TYR A 103 -11.96 7.26 -24.30
CA TYR A 103 -13.25 6.94 -24.92
C TYR A 103 -13.65 7.97 -25.99
N THR A 104 -13.06 7.85 -27.18
CA THR A 104 -13.52 8.53 -28.40
C THR A 104 -14.10 7.47 -29.34
N PRO A 105 -15.38 7.57 -29.76
CA PRO A 105 -15.97 6.60 -30.67
C PRO A 105 -15.20 6.55 -32.00
N GLY A 106 -14.58 5.40 -32.32
CA GLY A 106 -13.93 5.16 -33.62
C GLY A 106 -12.45 4.73 -33.60
N HIS A 107 -11.77 4.63 -32.45
CA HIS A 107 -10.35 4.20 -32.38
C HIS A 107 -10.14 2.74 -31.93
N ASN A 108 -9.37 1.98 -32.72
CA ASN A 108 -9.18 0.52 -32.56
C ASN A 108 -7.83 0.07 -31.93
N SER A 109 -6.91 0.98 -31.59
CA SER A 109 -5.66 0.67 -30.86
C SER A 109 -5.81 0.92 -29.34
N VAL A 110 -4.92 0.32 -28.55
CA VAL A 110 -4.78 0.54 -27.10
C VAL A 110 -3.73 1.62 -26.79
N HIS A 111 -2.75 1.82 -27.68
CA HIS A 111 -1.64 2.75 -27.48
C HIS A 111 -1.70 3.87 -28.51
N ARG A 112 -1.67 5.13 -28.06
CA ARG A 112 -1.49 6.28 -28.96
C ARG A 112 0.00 6.45 -29.31
N PRO A 113 0.34 6.79 -30.57
CA PRO A 113 1.59 7.49 -30.86
C PRO A 113 1.57 8.87 -30.22
N ILE A 114 2.73 9.32 -29.71
CA ILE A 114 2.98 10.74 -29.47
C ILE A 114 3.87 11.20 -30.63
N GLY A 115 3.34 12.05 -31.51
CA GLY A 115 4.06 12.50 -32.70
C GLY A 115 3.29 13.62 -33.42
N GLU A 116 3.87 14.82 -33.38
CA GLU A 116 3.61 15.97 -34.26
C GLU A 116 2.14 16.43 -34.44
N CYS A 117 1.58 17.07 -33.41
CA CYS A 117 0.52 18.06 -33.59
C CYS A 117 1.09 19.48 -33.42
N ASN A 118 1.71 19.98 -34.49
CA ASN A 118 2.07 21.39 -34.62
C ASN A 118 1.18 22.01 -35.72
N GLU A 119 -0.12 22.17 -35.44
CA GLU A 119 -1.04 22.99 -36.26
C GLU A 119 -2.25 23.44 -35.42
N THR A 120 -2.67 24.68 -35.61
CA THR A 120 -3.59 25.42 -34.72
C THR A 120 -5.07 25.12 -34.99
N VAL A 121 -5.87 25.08 -33.92
CA VAL A 121 -7.34 24.97 -34.03
C VAL A 121 -7.95 26.30 -34.47
N GLN A 122 -7.98 26.54 -35.78
CA GLN A 122 -8.95 27.44 -36.42
C GLN A 122 -9.48 26.83 -37.72
N SER A 123 -10.78 26.98 -37.95
CA SER A 123 -11.57 26.47 -39.10
C SER A 123 -11.79 24.95 -39.18
N VAL A 124 -12.84 24.47 -38.48
CA VAL A 124 -13.62 23.29 -38.91
C VAL A 124 -15.05 23.72 -39.19
N THR A 125 -15.27 24.36 -40.34
CA THR A 125 -16.57 24.32 -41.04
C THR A 125 -16.32 24.28 -42.54
N ARG A 126 -17.19 23.54 -43.24
CA ARG A 126 -17.34 23.37 -44.70
C ARG A 126 -16.44 22.39 -45.48
N ASP A 127 -17.18 21.49 -46.13
CA ASP A 127 -17.09 21.04 -47.52
C ASP A 127 -16.11 19.93 -47.94
N THR A 128 -16.75 18.82 -48.29
CA THR A 128 -16.23 17.70 -49.10
C THR A 128 -15.95 18.12 -50.55
N ARG A 129 -14.77 17.81 -51.10
CA ARG A 129 -14.58 17.13 -52.42
C ARG A 129 -13.11 16.90 -52.84
N ARG A 130 -12.88 15.69 -53.38
CA ARG A 130 -11.92 15.24 -54.43
C ARG A 130 -10.53 15.89 -54.59
N GLU A 131 -9.52 15.00 -54.49
CA GLU A 131 -8.38 14.82 -55.41
C GLU A 131 -7.51 16.03 -55.83
N SER A 132 -6.23 16.06 -55.43
CA SER A 132 -5.14 15.61 -56.33
C SER A 132 -3.74 15.68 -55.70
N VAL A 133 -2.88 14.81 -56.24
CA VAL A 133 -1.44 14.57 -56.00
C VAL A 133 -0.56 15.81 -55.74
N CYS A 134 0.24 15.78 -54.66
CA CYS A 134 1.70 16.07 -54.76
C CYS A 134 2.55 15.50 -53.60
N SER A 135 3.68 14.92 -54.00
CA SER A 135 4.79 14.32 -53.27
C SER A 135 5.21 14.93 -51.92
N ARG A 136 5.35 14.08 -50.88
CA ARG A 136 6.28 14.28 -49.74
C ARG A 136 7.40 13.22 -49.78
N PRO A 137 8.60 13.48 -49.22
CA PRO A 137 9.75 12.59 -49.34
C PRO A 137 9.54 11.27 -48.58
N SER A 138 10.06 10.18 -49.12
CA SER A 138 10.03 8.86 -48.48
C SER A 138 10.98 8.79 -47.29
N LEU A 139 10.43 8.70 -46.08
CA LEU A 139 11.15 8.18 -44.91
C LEU A 139 11.50 6.69 -45.15
N PRO A 140 12.61 6.16 -44.61
CA PRO A 140 13.01 4.77 -44.83
C PRO A 140 12.00 3.81 -44.22
N ARG A 141 11.45 2.91 -45.04
CA ARG A 141 10.76 1.69 -44.58
C ARG A 141 11.81 0.69 -44.08
N GLU A 142 12.35 0.91 -42.89
CA GLU A 142 13.12 -0.15 -42.22
C GLU A 142 12.19 -1.27 -41.75
N LYS A 143 12.43 -2.47 -42.27
CA LYS A 143 11.69 -3.70 -41.96
C LYS A 143 12.20 -4.33 -40.66
N THR A 144 12.14 -3.61 -39.55
CA THR A 144 12.73 -4.03 -38.25
C THR A 144 11.80 -4.87 -37.37
N THR A 145 10.65 -5.34 -37.88
CA THR A 145 9.58 -5.95 -37.07
C THR A 145 9.49 -7.49 -37.07
N LEU A 146 10.34 -8.22 -37.80
CA LEU A 146 10.29 -9.70 -37.91
C LEU A 146 11.66 -10.42 -37.94
N SER A 147 12.77 -9.71 -37.78
CA SER A 147 14.13 -10.28 -37.93
C SER A 147 14.61 -11.17 -36.77
N ASP A 148 13.89 -11.17 -35.66
CA ASP A 148 14.15 -11.96 -34.45
C ASP A 148 13.33 -13.26 -34.37
N LEU A 149 12.46 -13.54 -35.35
CA LEU A 149 11.70 -14.78 -35.41
C LEU A 149 12.58 -15.99 -35.77
N PRO A 150 12.15 -17.23 -35.43
CA PRO A 150 12.75 -18.45 -35.98
C PRO A 150 12.68 -18.51 -37.51
N SER A 151 13.35 -19.48 -38.13
CA SER A 151 13.20 -19.72 -39.57
C SER A 151 11.72 -20.00 -39.93
N PRO A 152 11.26 -19.66 -41.15
CA PRO A 152 9.85 -19.83 -41.53
C PRO A 152 9.31 -21.24 -41.28
N GLU A 153 10.10 -22.28 -41.60
CA GLU A 153 9.77 -23.67 -41.32
C GLU A 153 9.54 -23.96 -39.82
N LEU A 154 10.33 -23.35 -38.94
CA LEU A 154 10.15 -23.49 -37.49
C LEU A 154 8.96 -22.68 -36.98
N VAL A 155 8.65 -21.53 -37.58
CA VAL A 155 7.43 -20.75 -37.30
C VAL A 155 6.20 -21.58 -37.65
N ASP A 156 6.15 -22.19 -38.82
CA ASP A 156 5.04 -23.05 -39.26
C ASP A 156 4.87 -24.28 -38.34
N ARG A 157 5.98 -24.94 -37.97
CA ARG A 157 5.97 -26.06 -37.01
C ARG A 157 5.43 -25.64 -35.63
N LEU A 158 5.81 -24.47 -35.13
CA LEU A 158 5.33 -23.96 -33.84
C LEU A 158 3.85 -23.56 -33.90
N ILE A 159 3.39 -22.91 -34.97
CA ILE A 159 1.97 -22.57 -35.17
C ILE A 159 1.13 -23.86 -35.23
N LYS A 160 1.62 -24.89 -35.92
CA LYS A 160 0.99 -26.21 -35.96
C LYS A 160 0.88 -26.80 -34.54
N VAL A 161 1.96 -26.81 -33.76
CA VAL A 161 1.98 -27.28 -32.36
C VAL A 161 0.97 -26.51 -31.48
N TYR A 162 0.87 -25.19 -31.65
CA TYR A 162 -0.12 -24.38 -30.91
C TYR A 162 -1.55 -24.88 -31.17
N PHE A 163 -1.93 -25.06 -32.44
CA PHE A 163 -3.28 -25.49 -32.81
C PHE A 163 -3.56 -26.98 -32.54
N GLU A 164 -2.55 -27.84 -32.54
CA GLU A 164 -2.71 -29.29 -32.31
C GLU A 164 -2.65 -29.68 -30.83
N LYS A 165 -1.93 -28.92 -29.98
CA LYS A 165 -1.80 -29.24 -28.55
C LYS A 165 -2.51 -28.21 -27.66
N PHE A 166 -2.06 -26.95 -27.65
CA PHE A 166 -2.56 -25.94 -26.70
C PHE A 166 -4.03 -25.52 -26.96
N HIS A 167 -4.36 -25.25 -28.21
CA HIS A 167 -5.69 -24.74 -28.62
C HIS A 167 -6.82 -25.73 -28.30
N THR A 168 -6.54 -27.03 -28.21
CA THR A 168 -7.53 -28.10 -27.94
C THR A 168 -8.22 -27.95 -26.57
N PHE A 169 -7.52 -27.41 -25.57
CA PHE A 169 -8.09 -27.09 -24.25
C PHE A 169 -8.24 -25.58 -24.03
N CYS A 170 -7.80 -24.74 -24.97
CA CYS A 170 -7.93 -23.28 -24.92
C CYS A 170 -8.19 -22.67 -26.32
N PRO A 171 -9.40 -22.89 -26.90
CA PRO A 171 -9.77 -22.43 -28.24
C PRO A 171 -10.11 -20.93 -28.31
N ILE A 172 -9.20 -20.10 -27.80
CA ILE A 172 -9.35 -18.63 -27.69
C ILE A 172 -9.10 -17.89 -29.01
N LEU A 173 -8.32 -18.48 -29.91
CA LEU A 173 -8.12 -17.98 -31.28
C LEU A 173 -9.16 -18.59 -32.24
N GLY A 174 -9.24 -18.07 -33.46
CA GLY A 174 -9.96 -18.72 -34.57
C GLY A 174 -8.93 -19.18 -35.59
N LYS A 175 -8.89 -20.48 -35.93
CA LYS A 175 -7.78 -21.06 -36.69
C LYS A 175 -7.75 -20.54 -38.11
N THR A 176 -8.89 -20.54 -38.81
CA THR A 176 -8.96 -20.04 -40.20
C THR A 176 -8.59 -18.56 -40.26
N TYR A 177 -9.12 -17.75 -39.34
CA TYR A 177 -8.81 -16.31 -39.29
C TYR A 177 -7.33 -16.06 -38.99
N PHE A 178 -6.73 -16.77 -38.02
CA PHE A 178 -5.34 -16.56 -37.64
C PHE A 178 -4.39 -16.86 -38.81
N LEU A 179 -4.63 -17.97 -39.53
CA LEU A 179 -3.85 -18.34 -40.71
C LEU A 179 -4.09 -17.36 -41.87
N ALA A 180 -5.35 -16.97 -42.15
CA ALA A 180 -5.64 -15.96 -43.16
C ALA A 180 -4.97 -14.60 -42.87
N SER A 181 -4.98 -14.15 -41.61
CA SER A 181 -4.27 -12.94 -41.18
C SER A 181 -2.75 -13.05 -41.23
N LEU A 182 -2.20 -14.28 -41.17
CA LEU A 182 -0.76 -14.51 -41.36
C LEU A 182 -0.41 -14.42 -42.85
N ASP A 183 -1.20 -15.07 -43.71
CA ASP A 183 -1.02 -15.09 -45.16
C ASP A 183 -1.20 -13.71 -45.81
N ASP A 184 -2.16 -12.91 -45.34
CA ASP A 184 -2.41 -11.55 -45.83
C ASP A 184 -1.51 -10.47 -45.20
N GLY A 185 -0.73 -10.83 -44.18
CA GLY A 185 0.18 -9.94 -43.46
C GLY A 185 -0.47 -8.96 -42.48
N THR A 186 -1.74 -9.15 -42.12
CA THR A 186 -2.48 -8.31 -41.14
C THR A 186 -2.32 -8.77 -39.68
N LEU A 187 -1.74 -9.94 -39.44
CA LEU A 187 -1.50 -10.48 -38.10
C LEU A 187 -0.49 -9.61 -37.34
N SER A 188 -0.83 -9.30 -36.08
CA SER A 188 0.09 -8.62 -35.16
C SER A 188 1.36 -9.44 -34.93
N GLY A 189 2.52 -8.80 -35.10
CA GLY A 189 3.82 -9.40 -34.74
C GLY A 189 3.94 -9.71 -33.24
N THR A 190 3.20 -9.01 -32.38
CA THR A 190 3.11 -9.27 -30.93
C THR A 190 2.28 -10.52 -30.65
N LEU A 191 1.12 -10.65 -31.31
CA LEU A 191 0.28 -11.85 -31.18
C LEU A 191 1.00 -13.08 -31.73
N LEU A 192 1.69 -12.96 -32.87
CA LEU A 192 2.50 -14.05 -33.43
C LEU A 192 3.59 -14.49 -32.45
N ARG A 193 4.40 -13.57 -31.88
CA ARG A 193 5.41 -13.93 -30.88
C ARG A 193 4.81 -14.57 -29.63
N SER A 194 3.63 -14.11 -29.19
CA SER A 194 2.92 -14.68 -28.04
C SER A 194 2.42 -16.11 -28.31
N VAL A 195 1.96 -16.39 -29.53
CA VAL A 195 1.62 -17.75 -29.99
C VAL A 195 2.86 -18.64 -30.05
N LEU A 196 3.98 -18.15 -30.61
CA LEU A 196 5.24 -18.91 -30.68
C LEU A 196 5.81 -19.21 -29.29
N PHE A 197 5.71 -18.27 -28.34
CA PHE A 197 6.04 -18.51 -26.94
C PHE A 197 5.23 -19.67 -26.36
N VAL A 198 3.90 -19.63 -26.44
CA VAL A 198 3.05 -20.71 -25.90
C VAL A 198 3.31 -22.04 -26.62
N ALA A 199 3.48 -22.03 -27.94
CA ALA A 199 3.85 -23.22 -28.72
C ALA A 199 5.12 -23.89 -28.22
N SER A 200 6.14 -23.11 -27.79
CA SER A 200 7.40 -23.65 -27.29
C SER A 200 7.29 -24.43 -25.98
N LEU A 201 6.23 -24.20 -25.19
CA LEU A 201 5.93 -25.01 -24.00
C LEU A 201 5.45 -26.43 -24.37
N HIS A 202 4.86 -26.58 -25.56
CA HIS A 202 4.22 -27.82 -26.02
C HIS A 202 4.95 -28.50 -27.19
N CYS A 203 6.01 -27.90 -27.75
CA CYS A 203 6.71 -28.45 -28.91
C CYS A 203 7.67 -29.58 -28.54
N ASP A 204 7.79 -30.58 -29.43
CA ASP A 204 8.66 -31.74 -29.22
C ASP A 204 10.13 -31.32 -29.12
N SER A 205 10.95 -32.13 -28.44
CA SER A 205 12.38 -31.82 -28.25
C SER A 205 13.14 -31.53 -29.54
N GLU A 206 12.79 -32.16 -30.66
CA GLU A 206 13.41 -31.89 -31.97
C GLU A 206 13.27 -30.41 -32.38
N VAL A 207 12.08 -29.81 -32.21
CA VAL A 207 11.81 -28.42 -32.60
C VAL A 207 12.69 -27.46 -31.79
N MET A 208 12.87 -27.74 -30.49
CA MET A 208 13.68 -26.91 -29.59
C MET A 208 15.18 -26.94 -29.95
N HIS A 209 15.70 -28.11 -30.31
CA HIS A 209 17.10 -28.26 -30.75
C HIS A 209 17.33 -27.59 -32.11
N LEU A 210 16.37 -27.68 -33.05
CA LEU A 210 16.45 -26.98 -34.34
C LEU A 210 16.38 -25.46 -34.19
N MET A 211 15.72 -24.95 -33.15
CA MET A 211 15.77 -23.54 -32.75
C MET A 211 17.09 -23.14 -32.05
N GLY A 212 17.99 -24.09 -31.77
CA GLY A 212 19.29 -23.84 -31.13
C GLY A 212 19.28 -23.88 -29.59
N TYR A 213 18.26 -24.45 -28.95
CA TYR A 213 18.15 -24.52 -27.49
C TYR A 213 18.31 -25.94 -26.95
N SER A 214 19.14 -26.08 -25.90
CA SER A 214 19.34 -27.35 -25.19
C SER A 214 18.22 -27.70 -24.22
N THR A 215 17.39 -26.73 -23.80
CA THR A 215 16.26 -26.96 -22.89
C THR A 215 15.00 -26.19 -23.29
N ARG A 216 13.84 -26.74 -22.94
CA ARG A 216 12.52 -26.08 -23.12
C ARG A 216 12.40 -24.77 -22.35
N TRP A 217 13.10 -24.68 -21.21
CA TRP A 217 13.11 -23.48 -20.41
C TRP A 217 13.80 -22.33 -21.14
N ASP A 218 14.97 -22.57 -21.73
CA ASP A 218 15.73 -21.53 -22.43
C ASP A 218 15.02 -21.06 -23.70
N ALA A 219 14.40 -21.99 -24.44
CA ALA A 219 13.58 -21.70 -25.61
C ALA A 219 12.37 -20.82 -25.25
N SER A 220 11.55 -21.26 -24.28
CA SER A 220 10.34 -20.55 -23.87
C SER A 220 10.62 -19.24 -23.16
N ASN A 221 11.66 -19.16 -22.33
CA ASN A 221 12.09 -17.91 -21.70
C ASN A 221 12.57 -16.89 -22.74
N THR A 222 13.33 -17.31 -23.76
CA THR A 222 13.77 -16.41 -24.84
C THR A 222 12.59 -15.91 -25.67
N LEU A 223 11.65 -16.79 -26.05
CA LEU A 223 10.47 -16.42 -26.81
C LEU A 223 9.51 -15.53 -26.00
N TYR A 224 9.34 -15.80 -24.71
CA TYR A 224 8.60 -14.92 -23.79
C TYR A 224 9.22 -13.52 -23.73
N ASN A 225 10.54 -13.41 -23.53
CA ASN A 225 11.20 -12.11 -23.44
C ASN A 225 11.04 -11.30 -24.74
N LYS A 226 11.14 -11.95 -25.91
CA LYS A 226 10.83 -11.34 -27.22
C LYS A 226 9.36 -10.91 -27.33
N ALA A 227 8.43 -11.76 -26.90
CA ALA A 227 6.99 -11.47 -26.95
C ALA A 227 6.58 -10.33 -26.00
N SER A 228 7.12 -10.28 -24.77
CA SER A 228 6.90 -9.18 -23.83
C SER A 228 7.52 -7.87 -24.33
N ALA A 229 8.74 -7.91 -24.86
CA ALA A 229 9.38 -6.71 -25.42
C ALA A 229 8.62 -6.17 -26.65
N ALA A 230 8.11 -7.06 -27.51
CA ALA A 230 7.22 -6.68 -28.61
C ALA A 230 5.92 -6.06 -28.07
N PHE A 231 5.31 -6.65 -27.04
CA PHE A 231 4.09 -6.13 -26.40
C PHE A 231 4.28 -4.71 -25.84
N ASP A 232 5.44 -4.41 -25.25
CA ASP A 232 5.75 -3.07 -24.73
C ASP A 232 6.04 -2.03 -25.84
N ALA A 233 6.52 -2.49 -27.00
CA ALA A 233 6.82 -1.63 -28.16
C ALA A 233 5.60 -1.42 -29.09
N ASP A 234 4.62 -2.30 -29.06
CA ASP A 234 3.49 -2.32 -29.99
C ASP A 234 2.55 -1.12 -29.79
N ARG A 235 2.34 -0.34 -30.85
CA ARG A 235 1.33 0.74 -30.85
C ARG A 235 0.26 0.64 -31.93
N GLU A 236 0.36 -0.37 -32.79
CA GLU A 236 -0.44 -0.48 -34.01
C GLU A 236 -1.47 -1.61 -33.92
N SER A 237 -1.22 -2.61 -33.07
CA SER A 237 -2.10 -3.76 -32.89
C SER A 237 -3.50 -3.40 -32.40
N SER A 238 -4.48 -4.15 -32.91
CA SER A 238 -5.87 -4.06 -32.47
C SER A 238 -5.99 -4.40 -30.97
N ARG A 239 -6.99 -3.83 -30.29
CA ARG A 239 -7.27 -4.14 -28.88
C ARG A 239 -7.43 -5.64 -28.64
N THR A 240 -8.07 -6.34 -29.59
CA THR A 240 -8.24 -7.79 -29.57
C THR A 240 -6.90 -8.53 -29.61
N HIS A 241 -5.97 -8.14 -30.50
CA HIS A 241 -4.64 -8.75 -30.55
C HIS A 241 -3.84 -8.49 -29.27
N MET A 242 -3.98 -7.32 -28.63
CA MET A 242 -3.33 -7.04 -27.35
C MET A 242 -3.93 -7.88 -26.19
N ILE A 243 -5.27 -7.98 -26.08
CA ILE A 243 -5.93 -8.84 -25.07
C ILE A 243 -5.49 -10.30 -25.21
N LEU A 244 -5.48 -10.81 -26.45
CA LEU A 244 -5.03 -12.17 -26.76
C LEU A 244 -3.55 -12.37 -26.42
N SER A 245 -2.69 -11.39 -26.70
CA SER A 245 -1.26 -11.44 -26.36
C SER A 245 -1.03 -11.45 -24.85
N SER A 246 -1.67 -10.54 -24.11
CA SER A 246 -1.65 -10.52 -22.63
C SER A 246 -2.11 -11.85 -22.05
N TYR A 247 -3.15 -12.45 -22.62
CA TYR A 247 -3.61 -13.76 -22.18
C TYR A 247 -2.57 -14.85 -22.46
N LEU A 248 -2.00 -14.94 -23.66
CA LEU A 248 -1.00 -15.97 -23.96
C LEU A 248 0.27 -15.82 -23.11
N LEU A 249 0.68 -14.58 -22.79
CA LEU A 249 1.82 -14.30 -21.90
C LEU A 249 1.59 -14.75 -20.45
N HIS A 250 0.35 -14.99 -20.00
CA HIS A 250 0.07 -15.50 -18.65
C HIS A 250 0.60 -16.92 -18.40
N TYR A 251 0.91 -17.67 -19.47
CA TYR A 251 1.51 -19.00 -19.35
C TYR A 251 3.02 -18.99 -18.99
N TRP A 252 3.60 -17.81 -18.72
CA TRP A 252 4.98 -17.69 -18.22
C TRP A 252 5.03 -17.74 -16.68
N PHE A 253 5.52 -18.86 -16.16
CA PHE A 253 5.73 -19.12 -14.72
C PHE A 253 7.21 -18.90 -14.38
N GLY A 254 7.70 -17.72 -14.75
CA GLY A 254 9.10 -17.29 -14.66
C GLY A 254 9.65 -17.10 -13.25
N SER A 255 10.70 -16.29 -13.13
CA SER A 255 11.30 -15.98 -11.82
C SER A 255 10.24 -15.48 -10.83
N PRO A 256 10.17 -16.01 -9.60
CA PRO A 256 9.28 -15.49 -8.54
C PRO A 256 9.50 -14.01 -8.19
N THR A 257 10.61 -13.42 -8.64
CA THR A 257 10.97 -12.00 -8.46
C THR A 257 10.56 -11.10 -9.63
N ALA A 258 9.98 -11.66 -10.70
CA ALA A 258 9.63 -10.90 -11.90
C ALA A 258 8.53 -9.85 -11.63
N TYR A 259 8.68 -8.66 -12.22
CA TYR A 259 7.70 -7.57 -12.09
C TYR A 259 6.33 -7.90 -12.72
N ARG A 260 6.34 -8.66 -13.82
CA ARG A 260 5.13 -9.22 -14.46
C ARG A 260 5.18 -10.74 -14.36
N ASP A 261 4.36 -11.29 -13.50
CA ASP A 261 4.16 -12.73 -13.36
C ASP A 261 2.90 -13.19 -14.11
N CYS A 262 2.61 -14.50 -14.04
CA CYS A 262 1.40 -15.08 -14.63
C CYS A 262 0.10 -14.36 -14.17
N HIS A 263 0.00 -13.98 -12.89
CA HIS A 263 -1.17 -13.28 -12.35
C HIS A 263 -1.32 -11.87 -12.94
N TRP A 264 -0.21 -11.13 -13.08
CA TRP A 264 -0.20 -9.80 -13.68
C TRP A 264 -0.74 -9.83 -15.11
N TRP A 265 -0.24 -10.75 -15.95
CA TRP A 265 -0.64 -10.89 -17.35
C TRP A 265 -2.11 -11.29 -17.50
N LEU A 266 -2.57 -12.28 -16.73
CA LEU A 266 -3.97 -12.71 -16.74
C LEU A 266 -4.91 -11.57 -16.31
N ALA A 267 -4.56 -10.86 -15.22
CA ALA A 267 -5.35 -9.74 -14.73
C ALA A 267 -5.34 -8.53 -15.67
N ALA A 268 -4.24 -8.30 -16.41
CA ALA A 268 -4.20 -7.31 -17.49
C ALA A 268 -5.14 -7.70 -18.64
N ALA A 269 -5.11 -8.96 -19.09
CA ALA A 269 -6.00 -9.46 -20.15
C ALA A 269 -7.49 -9.32 -19.77
N ILE A 270 -7.86 -9.73 -18.54
CA ILE A 270 -9.24 -9.63 -18.02
C ILE A 270 -9.70 -8.16 -17.96
N ARG A 271 -8.91 -7.26 -17.35
CA ARG A 271 -9.28 -5.84 -17.25
C ARG A 271 -9.39 -5.18 -18.62
N SER A 272 -8.45 -5.45 -19.54
CA SER A 272 -8.52 -4.94 -20.91
C SER A 272 -9.76 -5.46 -21.65
N ALA A 273 -10.16 -6.72 -21.45
CA ALA A 273 -11.39 -7.29 -21.99
C ALA A 273 -12.65 -6.63 -21.38
N GLN A 274 -12.67 -6.38 -20.06
CA GLN A 274 -13.74 -5.61 -19.41
C GLN A 274 -13.83 -4.18 -20.00
N CYS A 275 -12.74 -3.40 -19.98
CA CYS A 275 -12.70 -2.03 -20.52
C CYS A 275 -13.08 -1.93 -22.01
N THR A 276 -12.93 -3.01 -22.80
CA THR A 276 -13.31 -3.05 -24.22
C THR A 276 -14.68 -3.68 -24.48
N GLY A 277 -15.41 -4.08 -23.43
CA GLY A 277 -16.78 -4.54 -23.52
C GLY A 277 -16.97 -6.05 -23.69
N TYR A 278 -15.92 -6.87 -23.71
CA TYR A 278 -16.04 -8.33 -23.89
C TYR A 278 -16.88 -9.03 -22.81
N HIS A 279 -17.02 -8.40 -21.65
CA HIS A 279 -17.92 -8.79 -20.56
C HIS A 279 -19.42 -8.55 -20.85
N ARG A 280 -19.77 -7.96 -22.00
CA ARG A 280 -21.15 -7.62 -22.37
C ARG A 280 -21.72 -8.47 -23.51
N SER A 281 -23.04 -8.71 -23.45
CA SER A 281 -23.84 -9.38 -24.48
C SER A 281 -23.58 -8.81 -25.87
N ALA A 282 -23.28 -9.70 -26.83
CA ALA A 282 -23.11 -9.36 -28.23
C ALA A 282 -24.38 -9.59 -29.07
N ARG A 283 -25.43 -10.21 -28.52
CA ARG A 283 -26.69 -10.60 -29.20
C ARG A 283 -27.33 -9.47 -30.02
N ASN A 284 -27.39 -8.27 -29.46
CA ASN A 284 -28.04 -7.11 -30.08
C ASN A 284 -27.05 -6.22 -30.88
N SER A 285 -25.79 -6.65 -31.04
CA SER A 285 -24.78 -5.88 -31.77
C SER A 285 -24.92 -6.02 -33.29
N LYS A 286 -24.37 -5.05 -34.02
CA LYS A 286 -24.26 -5.10 -35.49
C LYS A 286 -23.11 -5.97 -35.99
N MET A 287 -22.39 -6.67 -35.10
CA MET A 287 -21.25 -7.53 -35.47
C MET A 287 -21.72 -8.73 -36.31
N PRO A 288 -20.94 -9.20 -37.29
CA PRO A 288 -21.15 -10.47 -37.98
C PRO A 288 -21.26 -11.67 -37.00
N PRO A 289 -21.98 -12.75 -37.36
CA PRO A 289 -22.14 -13.93 -36.49
C PRO A 289 -20.81 -14.54 -36.03
N GLN A 290 -19.81 -14.59 -36.92
CA GLN A 290 -18.47 -15.11 -36.61
C GLN A 290 -17.72 -14.23 -35.58
N GLU A 291 -17.86 -12.90 -35.66
CA GLU A 291 -17.28 -11.99 -34.67
C GLU A 291 -17.95 -12.13 -33.31
N ARG A 292 -19.28 -12.25 -33.25
CA ARG A 292 -20.02 -12.51 -31.99
C ARG A 292 -19.59 -13.84 -31.35
N SER A 293 -19.37 -14.87 -32.17
CA SER A 293 -18.86 -16.17 -31.71
C SER A 293 -17.48 -16.02 -31.07
N ARG A 294 -16.57 -15.27 -31.72
CA ARG A 294 -15.21 -15.00 -31.20
C ARG A 294 -15.24 -14.12 -29.94
N TRP A 295 -16.15 -13.15 -29.85
CA TRP A 295 -16.38 -12.32 -28.66
C TRP A 295 -16.71 -13.17 -27.44
N LYS A 296 -17.68 -14.08 -27.58
CA LYS A 296 -18.05 -15.06 -26.54
C LYS A 296 -16.88 -15.97 -26.17
N ARG A 297 -16.17 -16.54 -27.16
CA ARG A 297 -15.02 -17.42 -26.94
C ARG A 297 -13.91 -16.75 -26.12
N ILE A 298 -13.54 -15.51 -26.47
CA ILE A 298 -12.51 -14.74 -25.75
C ILE A 298 -12.91 -14.53 -24.30
N TRP A 299 -14.14 -14.06 -24.03
CA TRP A 299 -14.61 -13.85 -22.66
C TRP A 299 -14.62 -15.13 -21.83
N TRP A 300 -15.17 -16.22 -22.37
CA TRP A 300 -15.29 -17.46 -21.61
C TRP A 300 -13.96 -18.18 -21.38
N CYS A 301 -12.97 -18.03 -22.28
CA CYS A 301 -11.60 -18.51 -22.03
C CYS A 301 -10.87 -17.70 -20.94
N LEU A 302 -11.13 -16.39 -20.86
CA LEU A 302 -10.66 -15.54 -19.76
C LEU A 302 -11.31 -15.92 -18.42
N TYR A 303 -12.61 -16.18 -18.42
CA TYR A 303 -13.36 -16.61 -17.24
C TYR A 303 -12.86 -17.96 -16.69
N ILE A 304 -12.61 -18.95 -17.57
CA ILE A 304 -12.05 -20.25 -17.17
C ILE A 304 -10.69 -20.09 -16.47
N ALA A 305 -9.82 -19.20 -16.93
CA ALA A 305 -8.46 -19.07 -16.39
C ALA A 305 -8.42 -18.62 -14.91
N ILE A 306 -9.48 -18.01 -14.39
CA ILE A 306 -9.60 -17.69 -12.94
C ILE A 306 -9.64 -18.97 -12.09
N SER A 307 -10.20 -20.05 -12.64
CA SER A 307 -10.46 -21.29 -11.90
C SER A 307 -9.19 -22.10 -11.58
N THR A 308 -7.98 -21.62 -11.91
CA THR A 308 -6.71 -22.26 -11.50
C THR A 308 -6.21 -21.85 -10.09
N GLY A 309 -7.02 -21.09 -9.33
CA GLY A 309 -6.76 -20.78 -7.91
C GLY A 309 -6.36 -19.34 -7.61
N THR A 310 -6.57 -18.41 -8.54
CA THR A 310 -6.25 -16.98 -8.40
C THR A 310 -7.45 -16.19 -7.81
N PRO A 311 -7.25 -15.08 -7.08
CA PRO A 311 -8.38 -14.26 -6.60
C PRO A 311 -9.22 -13.75 -7.78
N MET A 312 -10.54 -13.93 -7.70
CA MET A 312 -11.43 -13.66 -8.84
C MET A 312 -11.50 -12.17 -9.16
N VAL A 313 -10.94 -11.80 -10.31
CA VAL A 313 -10.99 -10.42 -10.86
C VAL A 313 -12.33 -10.12 -11.54
N ILE A 314 -13.05 -11.16 -11.98
CA ILE A 314 -14.40 -11.05 -12.55
C ILE A 314 -15.43 -11.21 -11.43
N ASN A 315 -16.40 -10.31 -11.39
CA ASN A 315 -17.62 -10.42 -10.60
C ASN A 315 -18.71 -11.04 -11.49
N ASP A 316 -19.38 -12.10 -11.03
CA ASP A 316 -20.48 -12.76 -11.78
C ASP A 316 -21.68 -11.82 -12.03
N GLN A 317 -21.82 -10.75 -11.26
CA GLN A 317 -22.82 -9.70 -11.48
C GLN A 317 -22.40 -8.66 -12.54
N ASP A 318 -21.13 -8.66 -12.95
CA ASP A 318 -20.56 -7.72 -13.92
C ASP A 318 -20.35 -8.35 -15.31
N HIS A 319 -21.14 -9.35 -15.69
CA HIS A 319 -21.18 -9.80 -17.09
C HIS A 319 -22.55 -10.33 -17.51
N ASP A 320 -22.91 -10.13 -18.78
CA ASP A 320 -24.15 -10.65 -19.39
C ASP A 320 -23.91 -11.36 -20.73
N VAL A 321 -22.66 -11.75 -21.00
CA VAL A 321 -22.27 -12.58 -22.16
C VAL A 321 -23.07 -13.88 -22.21
N GLU A 322 -23.54 -14.21 -23.41
CA GLU A 322 -24.36 -15.41 -23.65
C GLU A 322 -23.56 -16.69 -23.41
N GLU A 323 -24.23 -17.75 -22.96
CA GLU A 323 -23.58 -19.06 -22.81
C GLU A 323 -23.07 -19.60 -24.15
N LEU A 324 -21.96 -20.34 -24.09
CA LEU A 324 -21.38 -21.00 -25.26
C LEU A 324 -22.31 -22.11 -25.78
N VAL A 325 -22.43 -22.17 -27.11
CA VAL A 325 -23.14 -23.19 -27.88
C VAL A 325 -22.18 -23.82 -28.90
N GLU A 326 -22.55 -24.96 -29.47
CA GLU A 326 -21.65 -25.70 -30.38
C GLU A 326 -21.30 -24.88 -31.63
N GLU A 327 -22.23 -24.05 -32.10
CA GLU A 327 -22.05 -23.18 -33.27
C GLU A 327 -20.98 -22.08 -33.07
N ASP A 328 -20.63 -21.72 -31.82
CA ASP A 328 -19.53 -20.78 -31.56
C ASP A 328 -18.15 -21.35 -31.97
N PHE A 329 -18.07 -22.68 -32.15
CA PHE A 329 -16.86 -23.47 -32.36
C PHE A 329 -16.90 -24.30 -33.66
N ALA A 330 -17.52 -23.78 -34.73
CA ALA A 330 -17.69 -24.48 -36.02
C ALA A 330 -16.38 -24.98 -36.71
N GLU A 331 -15.20 -24.62 -36.22
CA GLU A 331 -13.88 -25.08 -36.71
C GLU A 331 -13.24 -26.17 -35.84
N GLU A 332 -13.79 -26.46 -34.65
CA GLU A 332 -13.15 -27.29 -33.63
C GLU A 332 -13.65 -28.74 -33.66
N ALA A 333 -12.83 -29.66 -33.16
CA ALA A 333 -13.24 -31.04 -32.93
C ALA A 333 -14.36 -31.11 -31.87
N PRO A 334 -15.38 -31.99 -32.01
CA PRO A 334 -16.47 -32.12 -31.04
C PRO A 334 -15.98 -32.27 -29.60
N GLU A 335 -14.88 -32.98 -29.39
CA GLU A 335 -14.21 -33.17 -28.11
C GLU A 335 -13.80 -31.84 -27.45
N THR A 336 -13.22 -30.92 -28.22
CA THR A 336 -12.83 -29.56 -27.80
C THR A 336 -14.05 -28.72 -27.41
N VAL A 337 -15.10 -28.75 -28.24
CA VAL A 337 -16.35 -28.00 -28.01
C VAL A 337 -17.02 -28.45 -26.72
N HIS A 338 -17.18 -29.75 -26.56
CA HIS A 338 -17.78 -30.36 -25.39
C HIS A 338 -16.95 -30.11 -24.12
N TYR A 339 -15.63 -30.18 -24.22
CA TYR A 339 -14.71 -29.86 -23.12
C TYR A 339 -14.90 -28.42 -22.64
N ILE A 340 -14.83 -27.44 -23.54
CA ILE A 340 -14.80 -26.03 -23.14
C ILE A 340 -16.14 -25.55 -22.59
N ILE A 341 -17.27 -26.02 -23.15
CA ILE A 341 -18.61 -25.76 -22.60
C ILE A 341 -18.75 -26.35 -21.19
N SER A 342 -18.23 -27.56 -20.96
CA SER A 342 -18.28 -28.23 -19.66
C SER A 342 -17.38 -27.54 -18.63
N GLN A 343 -16.20 -27.07 -19.05
CA GLN A 343 -15.29 -26.30 -18.20
C GLN A 343 -15.88 -24.92 -17.84
N VAL A 344 -16.58 -24.21 -18.74
CA VAL A 344 -17.33 -22.99 -18.38
C VAL A 344 -18.37 -23.27 -17.30
N LYS A 345 -19.17 -24.34 -17.46
CA LYS A 345 -20.18 -24.75 -16.46
C LYS A 345 -19.53 -25.04 -15.11
N LEU A 346 -18.35 -25.68 -15.10
CA LEU A 346 -17.57 -25.93 -13.89
C LEU A 346 -17.10 -24.63 -13.24
N SER A 347 -16.48 -23.72 -14.00
CA SER A 347 -16.01 -22.43 -13.49
C SER A 347 -17.15 -21.59 -12.89
N LYS A 348 -18.35 -21.59 -13.50
CA LYS A 348 -19.53 -20.91 -12.95
C LYS A 348 -20.02 -21.55 -11.63
N ALA A 349 -20.08 -22.88 -11.58
CA ALA A 349 -20.44 -23.60 -10.35
C ALA A 349 -19.42 -23.31 -9.23
N MET A 350 -18.13 -23.25 -9.58
CA MET A 350 -17.04 -22.91 -8.69
C MET A 350 -17.11 -21.49 -8.14
N ALA A 351 -17.37 -20.49 -8.99
CA ALA A 351 -17.53 -19.10 -8.56
C ALA A 351 -18.70 -18.96 -7.56
N ARG A 352 -19.84 -19.59 -7.86
CA ARG A 352 -21.01 -19.65 -6.96
C ARG A 352 -20.68 -20.29 -5.61
N LEU A 353 -20.07 -21.47 -5.60
CA LEU A 353 -19.69 -22.18 -4.37
C LEU A 353 -18.66 -21.37 -3.56
N TYR A 354 -17.70 -20.74 -4.23
CA TYR A 354 -16.70 -19.91 -3.59
C TYR A 354 -17.32 -18.70 -2.90
N PHE A 355 -18.19 -17.94 -3.57
CA PHE A 355 -18.84 -16.79 -2.93
C PHE A 355 -19.79 -17.18 -1.80
N SER A 356 -20.55 -18.27 -1.97
CA SER A 356 -21.54 -18.73 -0.98
C SER A 356 -20.91 -19.21 0.32
N HIS A 357 -19.81 -19.97 0.24
CA HIS A 357 -19.25 -20.69 1.39
C HIS A 357 -17.78 -20.36 1.70
N CYS A 358 -16.95 -20.10 0.69
CA CYS A 358 -15.49 -20.02 0.84
C CYS A 358 -14.89 -18.60 0.77
N SER A 359 -15.74 -17.58 0.67
CA SER A 359 -15.36 -16.17 0.73
C SER A 359 -14.95 -15.79 2.17
N PRO A 360 -14.05 -14.81 2.38
CA PRO A 360 -13.53 -14.51 3.72
C PRO A 360 -14.60 -14.21 4.78
N SER A 361 -15.69 -13.55 4.38
CA SER A 361 -16.85 -13.23 5.24
C SER A 361 -17.79 -14.40 5.51
N ARG A 362 -17.70 -15.50 4.74
CA ARG A 362 -18.49 -16.74 4.93
C ARG A 362 -17.71 -17.83 5.66
N LEU A 363 -16.38 -17.86 5.49
CA LEU A 363 -15.51 -18.79 6.20
C LEU A 363 -15.59 -18.66 7.73
N SER A 364 -15.84 -17.46 8.26
CA SER A 364 -16.05 -17.22 9.69
C SER A 364 -17.29 -17.93 10.25
N LEU A 365 -18.33 -18.11 9.44
CA LEU A 365 -19.58 -18.81 9.81
C LEU A 365 -19.39 -20.33 9.82
N CYS A 366 -18.45 -20.84 9.03
CA CYS A 366 -18.14 -22.28 8.93
C CYS A 366 -17.40 -22.86 10.16
N LYS A 367 -17.27 -22.09 11.25
CA LYS A 367 -16.84 -22.59 12.56
C LYS A 367 -17.89 -23.51 13.18
N GLU A 368 -19.17 -23.27 12.90
CA GLU A 368 -20.28 -24.07 13.38
C GLU A 368 -20.41 -25.36 12.57
N ALA A 369 -20.39 -26.51 13.25
CA ALA A 369 -20.36 -27.82 12.60
C ALA A 369 -21.54 -28.06 11.65
N HIS A 370 -22.74 -27.54 11.95
CA HIS A 370 -23.90 -27.72 11.07
C HIS A 370 -23.77 -26.91 9.76
N ILE A 371 -23.27 -25.68 9.82
CA ILE A 371 -22.99 -24.83 8.66
C ILE A 371 -21.88 -25.45 7.80
N LEU A 372 -20.82 -25.97 8.44
CA LEU A 372 -19.75 -26.69 7.75
C LEU A 372 -20.27 -27.94 7.01
N HIS A 373 -21.11 -28.75 7.66
CA HIS A 373 -21.70 -29.95 7.05
C HIS A 373 -22.67 -29.59 5.89
N GLU A 374 -23.42 -28.48 5.99
CA GLU A 374 -24.28 -27.99 4.91
C GLU A 374 -23.45 -27.50 3.70
N ALA A 375 -22.43 -26.67 3.95
CA ALA A 375 -21.52 -26.18 2.92
C ALA A 375 -20.75 -27.31 2.22
N MET A 376 -20.26 -28.30 2.97
CA MET A 376 -19.63 -29.50 2.40
C MET A 376 -20.60 -30.31 1.53
N ARG A 377 -21.87 -30.42 1.94
CA ARG A 377 -22.92 -31.11 1.16
C ARG A 377 -23.25 -30.37 -0.13
N ASP A 378 -23.36 -29.04 -0.12
CA ASP A 378 -23.60 -28.24 -1.35
C ASP A 378 -22.41 -28.34 -2.31
N ILE A 379 -21.16 -28.30 -1.82
CA ILE A 379 -19.97 -28.52 -2.65
C ILE A 379 -20.02 -29.90 -3.32
N GLN A 380 -20.22 -30.96 -2.53
CA GLN A 380 -20.27 -32.33 -3.05
C GLN A 380 -21.41 -32.53 -4.06
N SER A 381 -22.64 -32.15 -3.70
CA SER A 381 -23.81 -32.33 -4.57
C SER A 381 -23.74 -31.46 -5.83
N THR A 382 -23.21 -30.24 -5.76
CA THR A 382 -23.05 -29.37 -6.94
C THR A 382 -21.98 -29.88 -7.90
N LEU A 383 -20.81 -30.27 -7.38
CA LEU A 383 -19.75 -30.86 -8.22
C LEU A 383 -20.20 -32.20 -8.80
N GLN A 384 -20.92 -33.03 -8.03
CA GLN A 384 -21.46 -34.31 -8.48
C GLN A 384 -22.53 -34.12 -9.58
N ALA A 385 -23.48 -33.20 -9.41
CA ALA A 385 -24.49 -32.89 -10.42
C ALA A 385 -23.85 -32.33 -11.71
N TRP A 386 -22.81 -31.50 -11.59
CA TRP A 386 -22.00 -31.08 -12.74
C TRP A 386 -21.34 -32.29 -13.41
N TYR A 387 -20.72 -33.18 -12.64
CA TYR A 387 -20.02 -34.36 -13.16
C TYR A 387 -20.98 -35.32 -13.88
N GLU A 388 -22.15 -35.59 -13.30
CA GLU A 388 -23.23 -36.39 -13.90
C GLU A 388 -23.76 -35.75 -15.19
N SER A 389 -24.00 -34.44 -15.21
CA SER A 389 -24.35 -33.71 -16.44
C SER A 389 -23.24 -33.74 -17.50
N SER A 390 -22.01 -34.00 -17.08
CA SER A 390 -20.80 -34.13 -17.90
C SER A 390 -20.43 -35.59 -18.22
N GLN A 391 -21.19 -36.60 -17.78
CA GLN A 391 -20.86 -38.01 -18.09
C GLN A 391 -21.19 -38.45 -19.52
N GLY A 392 -21.82 -37.58 -20.33
CA GLY A 392 -21.87 -37.74 -21.79
C GLY A 392 -20.49 -37.69 -22.47
N LEU A 393 -19.45 -37.23 -21.77
CA LEU A 393 -18.10 -36.96 -22.29
C LEU A 393 -17.17 -38.19 -22.35
N ASN A 394 -17.75 -39.38 -22.58
CA ASN A 394 -17.01 -40.60 -22.88
C ASN A 394 -16.56 -40.61 -24.35
N PHE A 395 -15.69 -39.66 -24.71
CA PHE A 395 -15.03 -39.63 -26.02
C PHE A 395 -14.32 -40.96 -26.28
N SER A 396 -14.69 -41.67 -27.35
CA SER A 396 -13.99 -42.83 -27.94
C SER A 396 -13.11 -43.68 -26.99
N ASN A 397 -13.73 -44.22 -25.93
CA ASN A 397 -13.17 -45.06 -24.83
C ASN A 397 -12.81 -44.36 -23.50
N GLY A 398 -13.14 -43.08 -23.30
CA GLY A 398 -13.01 -42.40 -21.99
C GLY A 398 -11.57 -42.04 -21.57
N ASN A 399 -10.58 -42.44 -22.36
CA ASN A 399 -9.14 -42.19 -22.19
C ASN A 399 -8.65 -40.96 -22.97
N HIS A 400 -9.53 -40.18 -23.58
CA HIS A 400 -9.16 -38.95 -24.28
C HIS A 400 -8.69 -37.88 -23.29
N HIS A 401 -7.58 -37.20 -23.59
CA HIS A 401 -6.91 -36.27 -22.66
C HIS A 401 -7.84 -35.18 -22.09
N LEU A 402 -8.78 -34.65 -22.89
CA LEU A 402 -9.79 -33.68 -22.42
C LEU A 402 -10.79 -34.27 -21.42
N SER A 403 -11.24 -35.52 -21.59
CA SER A 403 -12.15 -36.19 -20.64
C SER A 403 -11.45 -36.46 -19.31
N LEU A 404 -10.19 -36.90 -19.37
CA LEU A 404 -9.33 -37.09 -18.20
C LEU A 404 -9.05 -35.75 -17.48
N THR A 405 -8.85 -34.66 -18.23
CA THR A 405 -8.67 -33.32 -17.68
C THR A 405 -9.88 -32.85 -16.88
N LEU A 406 -11.11 -33.05 -17.36
CA LEU A 406 -12.33 -32.72 -16.61
C LEU A 406 -12.48 -33.52 -15.32
N LYS A 407 -12.10 -34.81 -15.32
CA LYS A 407 -12.06 -35.66 -14.12
C LYS A 407 -11.03 -35.15 -13.11
N VAL A 408 -9.85 -34.71 -13.57
CA VAL A 408 -8.83 -34.07 -12.72
C VAL A 408 -9.34 -32.73 -12.15
N CYS A 409 -9.99 -31.89 -12.94
CA CYS A 409 -10.62 -30.65 -12.48
C CYS A 409 -11.64 -30.90 -11.35
N TYR A 410 -12.54 -31.87 -11.51
CA TYR A 410 -13.52 -32.26 -10.48
C TYR A 410 -12.86 -32.54 -9.13
N HIS A 411 -11.87 -33.45 -9.09
CA HIS A 411 -11.21 -33.83 -7.85
C HIS A 411 -10.35 -32.68 -7.29
N TYR A 412 -9.67 -31.91 -8.15
CA TYR A 412 -8.92 -30.71 -7.74
C TYR A 412 -9.82 -29.72 -6.98
N TYR A 413 -11.01 -29.41 -7.51
CA TYR A 413 -11.92 -28.48 -6.86
C TYR A 413 -12.54 -29.04 -5.58
N LEU A 414 -12.92 -30.32 -5.58
CA LEU A 414 -13.42 -31.00 -4.40
C LEU A 414 -12.41 -30.92 -3.25
N ILE A 415 -11.12 -31.16 -3.52
CA ILE A 415 -10.06 -31.00 -2.52
C ILE A 415 -9.95 -29.55 -2.05
N ASN A 416 -9.78 -28.59 -2.97
CA ASN A 416 -9.44 -27.22 -2.59
C ASN A 416 -10.58 -26.48 -1.88
N LEU A 417 -11.84 -26.68 -2.28
CA LEU A 417 -12.98 -26.09 -1.56
C LEU A 417 -13.16 -26.74 -0.18
N SER A 418 -13.13 -28.08 -0.10
CA SER A 418 -13.32 -28.80 1.17
C SER A 418 -12.22 -28.48 2.17
N GLN A 419 -10.94 -28.48 1.75
CA GLN A 419 -9.83 -28.10 2.62
C GLN A 419 -9.92 -26.64 3.09
N ARG A 420 -10.42 -25.73 2.25
CA ARG A 420 -10.57 -24.32 2.60
C ARG A 420 -11.62 -24.11 3.70
N LEU A 421 -12.71 -24.88 3.68
CA LEU A 421 -13.68 -24.94 4.78
C LEU A 421 -13.11 -25.62 6.03
N GLN A 422 -12.51 -26.81 5.87
CA GLN A 422 -12.02 -27.64 6.98
C GLN A 422 -10.91 -27.00 7.82
N ARG A 423 -10.19 -25.99 7.30
CA ARG A 423 -9.21 -25.21 8.07
C ARG A 423 -9.84 -24.38 9.22
N GLN A 424 -11.16 -24.21 9.26
CA GLN A 424 -11.84 -23.33 10.23
C GLN A 424 -12.45 -24.06 11.45
N CYS A 425 -12.54 -25.39 11.44
CA CYS A 425 -13.18 -26.15 12.53
C CYS A 425 -12.26 -27.26 13.08
N CYS A 426 -12.06 -27.27 14.39
CA CYS A 426 -11.25 -28.30 15.07
C CYS A 426 -12.02 -29.61 15.35
N ALA A 427 -13.35 -29.58 15.27
CA ALA A 427 -14.22 -30.73 15.52
C ALA A 427 -14.79 -31.29 14.21
N SER A 428 -14.75 -32.61 14.04
CA SER A 428 -15.14 -33.34 12.81
C SER A 428 -14.27 -33.04 11.58
N LYS A 429 -13.18 -33.82 11.45
CA LYS A 429 -12.43 -33.91 10.18
C LYS A 429 -13.04 -34.98 9.28
N GLU A 430 -14.05 -34.63 8.47
CA GLU A 430 -14.47 -35.47 7.34
C GLU A 430 -13.42 -35.41 6.20
N VAL A 431 -12.22 -35.97 6.45
CA VAL A 431 -11.13 -35.97 5.45
C VAL A 431 -11.41 -36.96 4.32
N LYS A 432 -12.23 -38.00 4.56
CA LYS A 432 -12.42 -39.12 3.61
C LYS A 432 -12.70 -38.67 2.16
N PRO A 433 -13.67 -37.79 1.85
CA PRO A 433 -13.90 -37.34 0.48
C PRO A 433 -12.70 -36.61 -0.16
N VAL A 434 -11.85 -35.98 0.65
CA VAL A 434 -10.63 -35.29 0.22
C VAL A 434 -9.49 -36.28 -0.05
N LEU A 435 -9.37 -37.34 0.75
CA LEU A 435 -8.39 -38.42 0.54
C LEU A 435 -8.77 -39.29 -0.65
N ASP A 436 -10.04 -39.71 -0.74
CA ASP A 436 -10.60 -40.45 -1.88
C ASP A 436 -10.34 -39.65 -3.18
N ALA A 437 -10.56 -38.32 -3.17
CA ALA A 437 -10.25 -37.45 -4.31
C ALA A 437 -8.75 -37.33 -4.63
N ALA A 438 -7.87 -37.36 -3.63
CA ALA A 438 -6.42 -37.29 -3.81
C ALA A 438 -5.87 -38.58 -4.45
N GLU A 439 -6.34 -39.75 -4.02
CA GLU A 439 -6.01 -41.05 -4.62
C GLU A 439 -6.53 -41.14 -6.06
N GLN A 440 -7.74 -40.65 -6.32
CA GLN A 440 -8.31 -40.59 -7.67
C GLN A 440 -7.52 -39.67 -8.61
N ILE A 441 -6.95 -38.55 -8.13
CA ILE A 441 -6.04 -37.72 -8.94
C ILE A 441 -4.81 -38.53 -9.36
N PHE A 442 -4.16 -39.28 -8.48
CA PHE A 442 -3.01 -40.09 -8.86
C PHE A 442 -3.37 -41.16 -9.89
N SER A 443 -4.49 -41.87 -9.69
CA SER A 443 -4.98 -42.86 -10.66
C SER A 443 -5.29 -42.22 -12.02
N LEU A 444 -5.95 -41.06 -12.06
CA LEU A 444 -6.26 -40.34 -13.30
C LEU A 444 -5.00 -39.85 -14.01
N VAL A 445 -4.01 -39.34 -13.27
CA VAL A 445 -2.76 -38.86 -13.85
C VAL A 445 -1.90 -40.01 -14.37
N GLU A 446 -1.83 -41.13 -13.66
CA GLU A 446 -1.15 -42.34 -14.14
C GLU A 446 -1.81 -42.86 -15.43
N ASN A 447 -3.14 -43.01 -15.44
CA ASN A 447 -3.90 -43.40 -16.63
C ASN A 447 -3.71 -42.41 -17.81
N SER A 448 -3.70 -41.11 -17.55
CA SER A 448 -3.39 -40.07 -18.55
C SER A 448 -2.04 -40.29 -19.22
N LEU A 449 -1.00 -40.59 -18.42
CA LEU A 449 0.37 -40.77 -18.88
C LEU A 449 0.64 -42.13 -19.56
N LEU A 450 -0.29 -43.10 -19.47
CA LEU A 450 -0.24 -44.34 -20.26
C LEU A 450 -0.58 -44.11 -21.75
N PHE A 451 -1.42 -43.12 -22.06
CA PHE A 451 -1.93 -42.90 -23.41
C PHE A 451 -1.42 -41.61 -24.08
N TRP A 452 -0.94 -40.63 -23.30
CA TRP A 452 -0.58 -39.30 -23.80
C TRP A 452 0.70 -38.78 -23.15
N THR A 453 1.45 -37.94 -23.89
CA THR A 453 2.61 -37.23 -23.34
C THR A 453 2.18 -36.00 -22.51
N PRO A 454 2.97 -35.56 -21.51
CA PRO A 454 2.68 -34.40 -20.67
C PRO A 454 2.29 -33.11 -21.41
N GLU A 455 2.74 -32.94 -22.66
CA GLU A 455 2.48 -31.77 -23.51
C GLU A 455 1.02 -31.64 -23.98
N HIS A 456 0.20 -32.69 -23.85
CA HIS A 456 -1.22 -32.67 -24.18
C HIS A 456 -2.11 -32.16 -23.04
N PHE A 457 -1.54 -31.93 -21.85
CA PHE A 457 -2.29 -31.63 -20.64
C PHE A 457 -2.04 -30.20 -20.15
N PRO A 458 -3.09 -29.47 -19.73
CA PRO A 458 -2.93 -28.15 -19.14
C PRO A 458 -2.31 -28.21 -17.74
N MET A 459 -1.77 -27.08 -17.28
CA MET A 459 -1.08 -26.93 -15.98
C MET A 459 -1.90 -27.41 -14.76
N ILE A 460 -3.24 -27.48 -14.86
CA ILE A 460 -4.11 -27.98 -13.80
C ILE A 460 -3.68 -29.36 -13.26
N TYR A 461 -3.02 -30.20 -14.07
CA TYR A 461 -2.42 -31.47 -13.62
C TYR A 461 -1.36 -31.27 -12.53
N VAL A 462 -0.49 -30.27 -12.69
CA VAL A 462 0.57 -29.94 -11.73
C VAL A 462 -0.05 -29.38 -10.44
N SER A 463 -1.06 -28.52 -10.56
CA SER A 463 -1.82 -27.99 -9.42
C SER A 463 -2.61 -29.08 -8.67
N ALA A 464 -3.21 -30.03 -9.40
CA ALA A 464 -3.94 -31.16 -8.85
C ALA A 464 -3.02 -32.13 -8.09
N LEU A 465 -1.85 -32.46 -8.67
CA LEU A 465 -0.83 -33.25 -7.99
C LEU A 465 -0.37 -32.57 -6.69
N PHE A 466 -0.14 -31.25 -6.70
CA PHE A 466 0.20 -30.51 -5.49
C PHE A 466 -0.90 -30.60 -4.42
N SER A 467 -2.15 -30.31 -4.77
CA SER A 467 -3.29 -30.40 -3.84
C SER A 467 -3.48 -31.82 -3.28
N ALA A 468 -3.35 -32.86 -4.10
CA ALA A 468 -3.45 -34.26 -3.69
C ALA A 468 -2.31 -34.67 -2.75
N MET A 469 -1.07 -34.34 -3.08
CA MET A 469 0.10 -34.63 -2.23
C MET A 469 0.02 -33.88 -0.90
N MET A 470 -0.45 -32.62 -0.89
CA MET A 470 -0.68 -31.86 0.34
C MET A 470 -1.79 -32.46 1.20
N ALA A 471 -2.89 -32.94 0.60
CA ALA A 471 -3.97 -33.62 1.33
C ALA A 471 -3.45 -34.84 2.10
N LEU A 472 -2.70 -35.71 1.41
CA LEU A 472 -2.15 -36.95 1.97
C LEU A 472 -1.03 -36.67 2.99
N ALA A 473 -0.20 -35.65 2.77
CA ALA A 473 0.85 -35.25 3.72
C ALA A 473 0.28 -34.68 5.04
N VAL A 474 -0.87 -33.99 4.99
CA VAL A 474 -1.55 -33.49 6.20
C VAL A 474 -2.22 -34.63 6.97
N ASP A 475 -2.87 -35.56 6.29
CA ASP A 475 -3.44 -36.78 6.90
C ASP A 475 -2.39 -37.58 7.69
N VAL A 476 -1.28 -37.91 7.05
CA VAL A 476 -0.20 -38.72 7.66
C VAL A 476 0.57 -37.97 8.75
N LYS A 477 0.48 -36.65 8.86
CA LYS A 477 0.97 -35.89 10.04
C LYS A 477 0.02 -35.92 11.24
N THR A 478 -1.24 -36.31 11.05
CA THR A 478 -2.27 -36.29 12.10
C THR A 478 -2.61 -37.68 12.64
N SER A 479 -2.33 -38.72 11.86
CA SER A 479 -1.90 -40.02 12.40
C SER A 479 -0.42 -39.91 12.81
N ALA A 480 0.08 -40.77 13.71
CA ALA A 480 1.51 -40.78 14.06
C ALA A 480 2.27 -41.91 13.32
N PRO A 481 2.99 -41.60 12.21
CA PRO A 481 4.07 -42.49 11.77
C PRO A 481 5.31 -41.79 11.15
N LYS A 482 6.32 -42.62 10.89
CA LYS A 482 7.63 -42.28 10.31
C LYS A 482 7.54 -41.76 8.87
N SER A 483 8.57 -41.01 8.45
CA SER A 483 8.75 -40.42 7.11
C SER A 483 8.49 -41.41 5.95
N ASP A 484 8.86 -42.68 6.12
CA ASP A 484 8.63 -43.76 5.15
C ASP A 484 7.16 -43.90 4.71
N GLN A 485 6.19 -43.69 5.62
CA GLN A 485 4.77 -43.81 5.27
C GLN A 485 4.27 -42.61 4.45
N ILE A 486 4.78 -41.41 4.72
CA ILE A 486 4.52 -40.22 3.89
C ILE A 486 5.08 -40.47 2.48
N PHE A 487 6.33 -40.96 2.40
CA PHE A 487 6.99 -41.28 1.13
C PHE A 487 6.15 -42.23 0.29
N VAL A 488 5.68 -43.35 0.87
CA VAL A 488 4.85 -44.33 0.14
C VAL A 488 3.57 -43.70 -0.42
N LYS A 489 2.84 -42.88 0.37
CA LYS A 489 1.60 -42.24 -0.11
C LYS A 489 1.84 -41.21 -1.22
N ILE A 490 2.92 -40.41 -1.18
CA ILE A 490 3.14 -39.32 -2.15
C ILE A 490 4.07 -39.68 -3.32
N ARG A 491 4.70 -40.87 -3.30
CA ARG A 491 5.59 -41.36 -4.37
C ARG A 491 4.94 -41.35 -5.77
N PRO A 492 3.68 -41.75 -5.98
CA PRO A 492 3.04 -41.65 -7.30
C PRO A 492 3.02 -40.20 -7.83
N GLY A 493 2.72 -39.24 -6.95
CA GLY A 493 2.77 -37.81 -7.28
C GLY A 493 4.17 -37.32 -7.65
N LEU A 494 5.21 -37.73 -6.92
CA LEU A 494 6.61 -37.40 -7.25
C LEU A 494 7.03 -37.95 -8.62
N LEU A 495 6.61 -39.17 -8.97
CA LEU A 495 6.88 -39.78 -10.27
C LEU A 495 6.14 -39.07 -11.41
N ALA A 496 4.88 -38.69 -11.21
CA ALA A 496 4.12 -37.90 -12.18
C ALA A 496 4.74 -36.50 -12.38
N LEU A 497 5.08 -35.79 -11.31
CA LEU A 497 5.76 -34.48 -11.38
C LEU A 497 7.12 -34.57 -12.11
N LYS A 498 7.85 -35.68 -11.95
CA LYS A 498 9.11 -35.93 -12.69
C LYS A 498 8.89 -36.09 -14.21
N GLN A 499 7.69 -36.44 -14.67
CA GLN A 499 7.36 -36.40 -16.11
C GLN A 499 6.93 -34.98 -16.53
N PHE A 500 6.08 -34.32 -15.74
CA PHE A 500 5.60 -32.95 -16.01
C PHE A 500 6.69 -31.87 -15.95
N GLU A 501 7.81 -32.07 -15.24
CA GLU A 501 8.92 -31.10 -15.17
C GLU A 501 9.65 -30.87 -16.51
N SER A 502 9.34 -31.69 -17.52
CA SER A 502 9.78 -31.48 -18.90
C SER A 502 9.01 -30.35 -19.60
N VAL A 503 7.76 -30.09 -19.19
CA VAL A 503 6.85 -29.07 -19.76
C VAL A 503 6.75 -27.87 -18.83
N TYR A 504 6.50 -28.10 -17.53
CA TYR A 504 6.21 -27.07 -16.55
C TYR A 504 7.29 -27.00 -15.47
N ILE A 505 8.02 -25.88 -15.40
CA ILE A 505 9.07 -25.67 -14.37
C ILE A 505 8.52 -25.81 -12.94
N LEU A 506 7.26 -25.42 -12.74
CA LEU A 506 6.56 -25.50 -11.47
C LEU A 506 6.49 -26.94 -10.94
N ALA A 507 6.38 -27.94 -11.81
CA ALA A 507 6.42 -29.35 -11.42
C ALA A 507 7.79 -29.75 -10.85
N ARG A 508 8.90 -29.17 -11.36
CA ARG A 508 10.25 -29.35 -10.79
C ARG A 508 10.32 -28.78 -9.39
N TRP A 509 9.82 -27.56 -9.19
CA TRP A 509 9.83 -26.88 -7.90
C TRP A 509 9.00 -27.62 -6.85
N ILE A 510 7.77 -28.03 -7.20
CA ILE A 510 6.91 -28.81 -6.30
C ILE A 510 7.55 -30.16 -5.94
N LYS A 511 8.11 -30.87 -6.93
CA LYS A 511 8.80 -32.15 -6.70
C LYS A 511 9.99 -31.98 -5.76
N ASN A 512 10.82 -30.95 -5.97
CA ASN A 512 11.95 -30.65 -5.10
C ASN A 512 11.47 -30.28 -3.68
N PHE A 513 10.46 -29.42 -3.54
CA PHE A 513 9.85 -29.06 -2.25
C PHE A 513 9.41 -30.28 -1.43
N PHE A 514 8.73 -31.26 -2.06
CA PHE A 514 8.36 -32.49 -1.38
C PHE A 514 9.54 -33.41 -1.07
N MET A 515 10.55 -33.49 -1.95
CA MET A 515 11.80 -34.21 -1.64
C MET A 515 12.53 -33.57 -0.45
N ASP A 516 12.59 -32.25 -0.36
CA ASP A 516 13.21 -31.52 0.77
C ASP A 516 12.41 -31.70 2.08
N ILE A 517 11.10 -31.95 2.01
CA ILE A 517 10.29 -32.34 3.18
C ILE A 517 10.63 -33.77 3.63
N LEU A 518 10.81 -34.69 2.68
CA LEU A 518 11.08 -36.11 2.93
C LEU A 518 12.52 -36.38 3.40
N ASN A 519 13.48 -35.59 2.92
CA ASN A 519 14.92 -35.74 3.21
C ASN A 519 15.36 -35.02 4.49
N ARG A 520 14.45 -34.34 5.21
CA ARG A 520 14.77 -33.81 6.54
C ARG A 520 15.01 -34.98 7.49
N PRO A 521 16.13 -35.00 8.24
CA PRO A 521 16.33 -36.00 9.27
C PRO A 521 15.20 -35.90 10.30
N PRO A 522 14.75 -37.02 10.90
CA PRO A 522 13.92 -36.93 12.09
C PRO A 522 14.68 -36.15 13.17
N PRO A 523 13.99 -35.35 14.00
CA PRO A 523 14.65 -34.70 15.14
C PRO A 523 15.30 -35.78 15.99
N THR A 524 16.59 -35.60 16.32
CA THR A 524 17.25 -36.48 17.30
C THR A 524 16.66 -36.19 18.68
N ASP A 525 16.61 -37.19 19.57
CA ASP A 525 15.97 -37.07 20.90
C ASP A 525 16.60 -35.96 21.79
N THR A 526 17.73 -35.38 21.38
CA THR A 526 18.33 -34.18 21.96
C THR A 526 17.63 -32.86 21.60
N GLU A 527 16.84 -32.79 20.53
CA GLU A 527 16.16 -31.56 20.09
C GLU A 527 14.76 -31.37 20.71
N GLU A 528 14.09 -32.44 21.14
CA GLU A 528 12.83 -32.33 21.89
C GLU A 528 13.06 -32.04 23.39
N ALA A 529 14.24 -32.35 23.93
CA ALA A 529 14.59 -32.09 25.34
C ALA A 529 15.09 -30.66 25.62
N HIS A 530 15.39 -29.85 24.59
CA HIS A 530 15.95 -28.50 24.76
C HIS A 530 14.99 -27.35 24.46
N ARG A 531 13.68 -27.60 24.50
CA ARG A 531 12.64 -26.55 24.60
C ARG A 531 12.15 -26.32 26.03
N GLN A 532 13.09 -26.04 26.94
CA GLN A 532 12.81 -25.28 28.16
C GLN A 532 13.92 -24.22 28.38
N PRO A 533 13.60 -23.01 28.88
CA PRO A 533 14.53 -21.89 28.88
C PRO A 533 15.23 -21.67 30.24
N THR A 534 16.57 -21.77 30.29
CA THR A 534 17.35 -21.30 31.46
C THR A 534 18.73 -20.72 31.09
N ASN A 535 18.81 -19.39 31.16
CA ASN A 535 19.89 -18.54 31.70
C ASN A 535 21.39 -18.94 31.61
N SER A 536 22.14 -17.97 31.05
CA SER A 536 23.32 -17.29 31.64
C SER A 536 24.77 -17.75 31.34
N ASN A 537 25.62 -16.72 31.20
CA ASN A 537 27.08 -16.64 31.39
C ASN A 537 28.03 -17.24 30.33
N GLY A 538 28.37 -16.40 29.34
CA GLY A 538 29.68 -15.71 29.26
C GLY A 538 30.97 -16.51 29.02
N GLY A 539 31.83 -16.01 28.11
CA GLY A 539 33.25 -16.39 28.04
C GLY A 539 33.83 -16.56 26.64
N ASP A 540 34.23 -15.44 26.03
CA ASP A 540 35.41 -15.21 25.16
C ASP A 540 35.98 -16.31 24.22
N ALA A 541 36.19 -15.90 22.96
CA ALA A 541 37.52 -15.80 22.30
C ALA A 541 37.67 -16.40 20.88
N GLU A 542 38.27 -15.56 20.01
CA GLU A 542 39.10 -15.86 18.83
C GLU A 542 38.53 -16.47 17.53
N GLY A 543 39.02 -15.91 16.40
CA GLY A 543 39.41 -16.74 15.24
C GLY A 543 38.76 -16.41 13.90
N GLY A 544 39.09 -15.26 13.30
CA GLY A 544 38.54 -14.80 12.02
C GLY A 544 38.67 -15.77 10.82
N ARG A 545 37.69 -15.71 9.91
CA ARG A 545 37.77 -16.32 8.58
C ARG A 545 38.37 -15.37 7.55
N LEU A 546 39.51 -15.75 7.00
CA LEU A 546 40.06 -15.25 5.74
C LEU A 546 39.56 -16.12 4.56
N GLY A 547 39.54 -15.55 3.35
CA GLY A 547 39.76 -16.34 2.12
C GLY A 547 38.53 -16.77 1.32
N THR A 548 37.96 -15.83 0.59
CA THR A 548 37.80 -15.87 -0.89
C THR A 548 38.16 -17.19 -1.61
N GLU A 549 37.25 -17.75 -2.41
CA GLU A 549 37.28 -17.66 -3.90
C GLU A 549 36.17 -18.48 -4.58
N MET A 550 35.61 -17.94 -5.67
CA MET A 550 34.81 -18.70 -6.63
C MET A 550 35.74 -19.54 -7.52
N ARG A 551 35.31 -20.75 -7.91
CA ARG A 551 35.72 -21.33 -9.21
C ARG A 551 34.66 -22.27 -9.78
N ASN A 552 34.23 -21.97 -11.01
CA ASN A 552 33.52 -22.90 -11.87
C ASN A 552 34.48 -23.98 -12.38
N SER A 553 34.01 -25.22 -12.49
CA SER A 553 34.44 -26.14 -13.56
C SER A 553 33.41 -27.25 -13.79
N SER A 554 33.42 -27.80 -14.99
CA SER A 554 32.37 -28.62 -15.61
C SER A 554 32.71 -30.11 -15.68
N GLU A 555 31.67 -30.89 -16.04
CA GLU A 555 31.71 -32.20 -16.73
C GLU A 555 32.18 -33.47 -16.00
N ASP A 556 31.33 -34.49 -16.18
CA ASP A 556 31.51 -35.95 -16.18
C ASP A 556 32.75 -36.59 -15.55
N GLN A 557 32.48 -37.49 -14.60
CA GLN A 557 33.13 -38.81 -14.60
C GLN A 557 32.27 -39.91 -13.98
N VAL A 558 32.18 -41.03 -14.69
CA VAL A 558 31.53 -42.28 -14.25
C VAL A 558 32.61 -43.35 -14.10
N LEU A 559 32.72 -43.97 -12.91
CA LEU A 559 32.95 -45.42 -12.67
C LEU A 559 33.46 -45.69 -11.23
N ASP A 560 32.62 -46.40 -10.48
CA ASP A 560 32.91 -47.66 -9.77
C ASP A 560 34.16 -47.81 -8.85
N ILE A 561 33.94 -48.26 -7.60
CA ILE A 561 34.52 -49.50 -6.99
C ILE A 561 34.15 -49.63 -5.48
N GLN A 562 33.25 -50.59 -5.22
CA GLN A 562 33.20 -51.61 -4.13
C GLN A 562 33.58 -51.36 -2.64
N ARG A 563 32.78 -52.04 -1.78
CA ARG A 563 33.11 -52.72 -0.49
C ARG A 563 33.40 -51.83 0.75
N ASN A 564 32.64 -51.91 1.84
CA ASN A 564 32.52 -53.08 2.72
C ASN A 564 31.25 -53.07 3.62
N THR A 565 30.64 -54.25 3.81
CA THR A 565 29.92 -54.66 5.05
C THR A 565 30.90 -55.52 5.86
N PRO A 566 30.84 -55.59 7.21
CA PRO A 566 29.87 -56.46 7.93
C PRO A 566 29.58 -55.98 9.40
N PRO A 567 29.07 -56.82 10.32
CA PRO A 567 27.88 -57.69 10.29
C PRO A 567 26.87 -57.34 11.42
N ALA A 568 25.78 -58.12 11.51
CA ALA A 568 24.80 -58.06 12.60
C ALA A 568 24.94 -59.23 13.60
N ASP A 569 24.47 -58.99 14.82
CA ASP A 569 24.09 -59.95 15.89
C ASP A 569 23.34 -59.12 16.97
N GLN A 570 22.48 -59.63 17.86
CA GLN A 570 21.45 -60.69 17.83
C GLN A 570 20.65 -60.57 19.16
N ILE A 571 19.43 -61.12 19.28
CA ILE A 571 18.77 -61.51 20.58
C ILE A 571 18.34 -60.32 21.50
N THR A 572 17.15 -60.22 22.14
CA THR A 572 15.92 -61.05 22.23
C THR A 572 14.69 -60.19 22.59
N HIS A 573 13.49 -60.77 22.47
CA HIS A 573 12.26 -60.35 23.16
C HIS A 573 12.45 -60.18 24.68
N ASP A 574 11.67 -59.29 25.31
CA ASP A 574 10.63 -59.75 26.25
C ASP A 574 9.47 -58.76 26.43
N THR A 575 8.43 -59.20 27.17
CA THR A 575 7.07 -58.61 27.18
C THR A 575 6.58 -58.19 28.58
N THR A 576 5.45 -57.47 28.60
CA THR A 576 4.54 -57.21 29.74
C THR A 576 4.95 -56.15 30.78
N GLY A 577 3.93 -55.51 31.39
CA GLY A 577 4.12 -54.55 32.49
C GLY A 577 3.12 -53.39 32.54
N VAL A 578 1.82 -53.66 32.64
CA VAL A 578 0.84 -52.66 33.13
C VAL A 578 0.75 -52.80 34.65
N GLU A 579 0.94 -51.72 35.40
CA GLU A 579 0.23 -51.50 36.66
C GLU A 579 0.27 -50.04 37.10
N ASP A 580 -0.87 -49.54 37.59
CA ASP A 580 -1.02 -48.20 38.16
C ASP A 580 -0.29 -48.06 39.50
N ASN A 581 0.10 -46.84 39.87
CA ASN A 581 0.05 -46.42 41.27
C ASN A 581 -0.04 -44.89 41.43
N ASN A 582 -1.11 -44.44 42.10
CA ASN A 582 -1.20 -43.11 42.69
C ASN A 582 -0.24 -42.99 43.89
N PHE A 583 0.40 -41.83 44.11
CA PHE A 583 0.10 -40.93 45.25
C PHE A 583 1.10 -39.76 45.44
N ALA A 584 0.55 -38.65 45.93
CA ALA A 584 1.14 -37.64 46.83
C ALA A 584 2.31 -36.72 46.37
N PHE A 585 1.92 -35.46 46.16
CA PHE A 585 2.58 -34.20 46.55
C PHE A 585 3.87 -34.24 47.39
N GLY A 586 4.84 -33.41 46.98
CA GLY A 586 5.85 -32.79 47.85
C GLY A 586 6.00 -31.30 47.49
N GLN A 587 5.90 -30.40 48.48
CA GLN A 587 5.99 -28.94 48.30
C GLN A 587 7.42 -28.41 48.46
N SER A 588 7.82 -27.46 47.59
CA SER A 588 8.70 -26.31 47.91
C SER A 588 8.87 -25.44 46.65
N SER A 589 8.87 -24.10 46.66
CA SER A 589 8.46 -23.13 47.70
C SER A 589 8.47 -21.71 47.13
N GLY A 590 7.41 -20.93 47.36
CA GLY A 590 7.47 -19.46 47.49
C GLY A 590 7.67 -18.59 46.24
N PHE A 591 6.56 -18.20 45.60
CA PHE A 591 6.33 -16.83 45.12
C PHE A 591 4.81 -16.58 45.10
N GLU A 592 4.25 -16.22 46.26
CA GLU A 592 2.89 -15.65 46.34
C GLU A 592 3.00 -14.14 46.10
N GLY A 593 2.19 -13.57 45.19
CA GLY A 593 2.18 -12.11 45.00
C GLY A 593 1.96 -11.57 43.58
N ALA A 594 1.16 -12.22 42.74
CA ALA A 594 0.58 -11.60 41.54
C ALA A 594 -0.66 -12.37 41.09
N ASP A 595 -1.85 -11.96 41.55
CA ASP A 595 -3.12 -12.45 41.02
C ASP A 595 -3.40 -11.76 39.67
N GLY A 596 -2.68 -12.22 38.65
CA GLY A 596 -2.63 -11.64 37.32
C GLY A 596 -3.61 -12.31 36.37
N THR A 597 -4.91 -12.27 36.68
CA THR A 597 -5.95 -12.67 35.72
C THR A 597 -5.98 -11.69 34.56
N ILE A 598 -5.33 -12.05 33.44
CA ILE A 598 -5.58 -11.43 32.14
C ILE A 598 -7.10 -11.55 31.87
N PRO A 599 -7.80 -10.49 31.46
CA PRO A 599 -9.23 -10.59 31.16
C PRO A 599 -9.49 -11.67 30.10
N GLU A 600 -10.19 -12.74 30.49
CA GLU A 600 -10.67 -13.72 29.53
C GLU A 600 -11.69 -13.03 28.62
N ALA A 601 -11.40 -12.98 27.31
CA ALA A 601 -12.35 -12.47 26.32
C ALA A 601 -13.58 -13.38 26.25
N THR A 602 -14.60 -13.07 27.06
CA THR A 602 -15.81 -13.87 27.20
C THR A 602 -16.77 -13.67 26.04
N TRP A 603 -17.19 -14.78 25.44
CA TRP A 603 -18.16 -14.77 24.34
C TRP A 603 -19.59 -14.66 24.89
N LYS A 604 -20.27 -13.53 24.65
CA LYS A 604 -21.66 -13.34 25.08
C LYS A 604 -22.65 -13.99 24.11
N LEU A 605 -23.78 -14.41 24.69
CA LEU A 605 -24.89 -15.12 24.03
C LEU A 605 -25.60 -14.32 22.91
N ASP A 606 -25.27 -13.03 22.72
CA ASP A 606 -25.79 -12.17 21.66
C ASP A 606 -24.88 -12.14 20.40
N GLY A 607 -23.77 -12.87 20.40
CA GLY A 607 -22.95 -13.13 19.21
C GLY A 607 -21.93 -12.03 18.87
N ARG A 608 -21.62 -11.12 19.80
CA ARG A 608 -20.55 -10.12 19.63
C ARG A 608 -19.26 -10.56 20.36
N TRP A 609 -18.13 -10.09 19.85
CA TRP A 609 -16.88 -10.09 20.61
C TRP A 609 -16.90 -8.90 21.57
N GLU A 610 -16.67 -9.13 22.86
CA GLU A 610 -16.33 -8.03 23.77
C GLU A 610 -14.88 -7.62 23.51
N ILE A 611 -14.72 -6.53 22.77
CA ILE A 611 -13.48 -5.76 22.71
C ILE A 611 -13.46 -4.94 24.00
N GLY A 612 -12.42 -5.12 24.83
CA GLY A 612 -12.38 -4.54 26.18
C GLY A 612 -12.59 -3.03 26.17
N SER A 613 -13.65 -2.59 26.85
CA SER A 613 -14.00 -1.17 26.90
C SER A 613 -13.17 -0.40 27.93
N LEU A 614 -13.16 0.93 27.80
CA LEU A 614 -12.48 1.83 28.75
C LEU A 614 -12.91 1.65 30.21
N PHE A 615 -14.13 1.15 30.44
CA PHE A 615 -14.69 0.90 31.78
C PHE A 615 -14.36 -0.50 32.33
N GLU A 616 -13.77 -1.37 31.51
CA GLU A 616 -13.35 -2.74 31.85
C GLU A 616 -11.82 -2.86 31.95
N THR A 617 -11.07 -1.86 31.45
CA THR A 617 -9.62 -1.76 31.67
C THR A 617 -9.31 -1.67 33.18
N PRO A 618 -8.43 -2.53 33.72
CA PRO A 618 -8.07 -2.52 35.14
C PRO A 618 -7.33 -1.23 35.52
N GLU A 619 -7.36 -0.90 36.81
CA GLU A 619 -6.67 0.28 37.34
C GLU A 619 -5.14 0.16 37.13
N ILE A 620 -4.54 1.18 36.52
CA ILE A 620 -3.11 1.24 36.23
C ILE A 620 -2.35 1.51 37.53
N GLN A 621 -1.43 0.62 37.89
CA GLN A 621 -0.66 0.68 39.14
C GLN A 621 0.82 0.91 38.87
N HIS A 622 1.22 2.18 38.77
CA HIS A 622 2.63 2.60 38.71
C HIS A 622 3.21 2.85 40.10
N ASP A 623 4.47 2.48 40.33
CA ASP A 623 5.17 2.73 41.61
C ASP A 623 6.18 3.88 41.46
N LEU A 624 5.70 5.11 41.68
CA LEU A 624 6.54 6.31 41.73
C LEU A 624 7.10 6.61 43.13
N SER A 625 7.14 5.64 44.04
CA SER A 625 7.69 5.88 45.38
C SER A 625 9.16 6.28 45.31
N THR A 626 9.56 7.22 46.17
CA THR A 626 10.95 7.74 46.20
C THR A 626 11.99 6.63 46.34
N THR A 627 11.66 5.57 47.09
CA THR A 627 12.52 4.38 47.25
C THR A 627 12.62 3.56 45.96
N ASN A 628 11.53 3.37 45.21
CA ASN A 628 11.56 2.66 43.93
C ASN A 628 12.38 3.44 42.89
N ILE A 629 12.14 4.76 42.76
CA ILE A 629 12.91 5.64 41.87
C ILE A 629 14.41 5.64 42.22
N GLN A 630 14.77 5.83 43.49
CA GLN A 630 16.18 5.77 43.92
C GLN A 630 16.83 4.38 43.72
N GLY A 631 16.03 3.31 43.79
CA GLY A 631 16.47 1.96 43.44
C GLY A 631 16.74 1.82 41.94
N ALA A 632 15.82 2.31 41.12
CA ALA A 632 15.91 2.30 39.66
C ALA A 632 17.12 3.09 39.16
N CYS A 633 17.36 4.31 39.65
CA CYS A 633 18.50 5.13 39.24
C CYS A 633 19.87 4.45 39.49
N LYS A 634 19.99 3.58 40.51
CA LYS A 634 21.21 2.79 40.73
C LYS A 634 21.39 1.69 39.69
N GLU A 635 20.30 1.07 39.25
CA GLU A 635 20.33 0.05 38.19
C GLU A 635 20.57 0.71 36.81
N PHE A 636 19.93 1.84 36.54
CA PHE A 636 20.18 2.63 35.32
C PHE A 636 21.65 3.08 35.23
N ALA A 637 22.24 3.59 36.33
CA ALA A 637 23.64 3.98 36.36
C ALA A 637 24.61 2.79 36.19
N ALA A 638 24.19 1.57 36.53
CA ALA A 638 24.96 0.35 36.28
C ALA A 638 24.85 -0.13 34.82
N ILE A 639 23.76 0.18 34.12
CA ILE A 639 23.54 -0.16 32.70
C ILE A 639 24.20 0.86 31.75
N LEU A 640 24.07 2.16 32.08
CA LEU A 640 24.47 3.26 31.20
C LEU A 640 25.78 3.93 31.58
N GLY A 641 26.23 3.80 32.84
CA GLY A 641 27.17 4.74 33.46
C GLY A 641 26.43 5.91 34.14
N PRO A 642 26.93 6.44 35.28
CA PRO A 642 26.25 7.50 36.04
C PRO A 642 26.13 8.83 35.26
N GLU A 643 27.05 9.12 34.34
CA GLU A 643 27.04 10.29 33.47
C GLU A 643 25.92 10.28 32.41
N ASN A 644 25.19 9.17 32.28
CA ASN A 644 24.13 8.95 31.31
C ASN A 644 22.74 8.84 31.97
N VAL A 645 22.66 9.22 33.25
CA VAL A 645 21.46 9.20 34.09
C VAL A 645 21.32 10.58 34.74
N SER A 646 20.54 11.47 34.13
CA SER A 646 20.37 12.85 34.64
C SER A 646 19.13 12.99 35.51
N THR A 647 19.30 13.61 36.68
CA THR A 647 18.22 14.13 37.52
C THR A 647 18.29 15.66 37.64
N GLU A 648 19.05 16.32 36.76
CA GLU A 648 19.24 17.77 36.81
C GLU A 648 17.99 18.50 36.31
N ARG A 649 17.57 19.54 37.04
CA ARG A 649 16.29 20.23 36.75
C ARG A 649 16.23 20.79 35.33
N ALA A 650 17.35 21.25 34.78
CA ALA A 650 17.41 21.79 33.41
C ALA A 650 17.06 20.71 32.36
N ASP A 651 17.57 19.49 32.53
CA ASP A 651 17.28 18.37 31.63
C ASP A 651 15.82 17.94 31.80
N LEU A 652 15.34 17.82 33.04
CA LEU A 652 13.94 17.49 33.32
C LEU A 652 12.95 18.50 32.69
N VAL A 653 13.24 19.79 32.76
CA VAL A 653 12.41 20.86 32.17
C VAL A 653 12.44 20.81 30.64
N THR A 654 13.62 20.68 30.03
CA THR A 654 13.74 20.65 28.55
C THR A 654 13.06 19.43 27.90
N HIS A 655 12.87 18.34 28.66
CA HIS A 655 12.15 17.15 28.21
C HIS A 655 10.66 17.13 28.63
N SER A 656 10.14 18.22 29.21
CA SER A 656 8.76 18.29 29.75
C SER A 656 7.72 18.87 28.79
N GLY A 657 8.14 19.65 27.79
CA GLY A 657 7.26 20.33 26.83
C GLY A 657 7.94 21.52 26.18
N SER A 658 7.17 22.41 25.54
CA SER A 658 7.66 23.69 24.98
C SER A 658 6.54 24.69 24.73
N ASP A 659 6.88 25.96 24.51
CA ASP A 659 5.95 27.07 24.18
C ASP A 659 5.22 26.93 22.82
N TYR A 660 5.50 25.88 22.07
CA TYR A 660 4.90 25.60 20.75
C TYR A 660 3.87 24.47 20.79
N GLN A 661 3.61 23.88 21.97
CA GLN A 661 2.66 22.79 22.13
C GLN A 661 1.21 23.28 22.15
N SER A 662 0.32 22.48 21.57
CA SER A 662 -1.13 22.62 21.70
C SER A 662 -1.59 22.38 23.15
N TYR A 663 -0.87 21.53 23.88
CA TYR A 663 -1.11 21.30 25.31
C TYR A 663 -0.69 22.51 26.16
N ALA A 664 -1.35 22.75 27.29
CA ALA A 664 -1.02 23.84 28.20
C ALA A 664 0.34 23.61 28.88
N TRP A 665 1.37 24.36 28.46
CA TRP A 665 2.72 24.27 29.02
C TRP A 665 3.31 25.64 29.39
N ASN A 666 3.98 25.68 30.54
CA ASN A 666 4.91 26.71 30.99
C ASN A 666 5.92 26.05 31.95
N GLU A 667 7.11 26.63 32.09
CA GLU A 667 8.21 26.05 32.90
C GLU A 667 7.87 25.91 34.40
N GLU A 668 7.07 26.81 34.97
CA GLU A 668 6.75 26.82 36.40
C GLU A 668 5.82 25.67 36.82
N SER A 669 4.89 25.29 35.95
CA SER A 669 3.91 24.21 36.15
C SER A 669 4.15 22.97 35.28
N ALA A 670 5.32 22.90 34.63
CA ALA A 670 5.72 21.76 33.81
C ALA A 670 5.68 20.45 34.60
N ILE A 671 5.02 19.42 34.05
CA ILE A 671 5.06 18.08 34.62
C ILE A 671 6.40 17.45 34.22
N LEU A 672 7.22 17.11 35.21
CA LEU A 672 8.58 16.59 35.00
C LEU A 672 8.62 15.06 35.16
N SER A 673 9.51 14.40 34.43
CA SER A 673 9.97 13.07 34.80
C SER A 673 10.85 13.14 36.06
N HIS A 674 11.18 11.99 36.63
CA HIS A 674 12.12 11.88 37.76
C HIS A 674 13.58 11.81 37.30
N VAL A 675 13.81 11.33 36.07
CA VAL A 675 15.14 11.07 35.51
C VAL A 675 15.07 11.05 33.98
N ILE A 676 16.13 11.52 33.32
CA ILE A 676 16.41 11.34 31.88
C ILE A 676 17.51 10.30 31.72
N LEU A 677 17.32 9.37 30.79
CA LEU A 677 18.25 8.29 30.47
C LEU A 677 18.74 8.42 29.04
N TYR A 678 20.06 8.35 28.83
CA TYR A 678 20.71 8.53 27.53
C TYR A 678 21.40 7.23 27.05
N PRO A 679 20.64 6.25 26.51
CA PRO A 679 21.22 5.05 25.91
C PRO A 679 21.93 5.33 24.58
N GLU A 680 22.87 4.46 24.23
CA GLU A 680 23.67 4.53 23.00
C GLU A 680 23.48 3.28 22.11
N THR A 681 22.82 2.23 22.64
CA THR A 681 22.62 0.92 21.99
C THR A 681 21.22 0.34 22.22
N THR A 682 20.75 -0.53 21.31
CA THR A 682 19.47 -1.25 21.44
C THR A 682 19.42 -2.12 22.70
N GLU A 683 20.55 -2.72 23.06
CA GLU A 683 20.73 -3.60 24.21
C GLU A 683 20.58 -2.84 25.53
N GLN A 684 21.13 -1.62 25.63
CA GLN A 684 20.89 -0.74 26.77
C GLN A 684 19.40 -0.41 26.90
N VAL A 685 18.71 -0.05 25.81
CA VAL A 685 17.26 0.24 25.83
C VAL A 685 16.47 -0.98 26.31
N SER A 686 16.85 -2.19 25.89
CA SER A 686 16.28 -3.46 26.37
C SER A 686 16.43 -3.65 27.89
N GLU A 687 17.63 -3.45 28.44
CA GLU A 687 17.87 -3.58 29.88
C GLU A 687 17.17 -2.49 30.70
N LEU A 688 17.13 -1.24 30.20
CA LEU A 688 16.35 -0.16 30.82
C LEU A 688 14.87 -0.52 30.92
N MET A 689 14.28 -1.02 29.83
CA MET A 689 12.87 -1.42 29.82
C MET A 689 12.58 -2.59 30.76
N LYS A 690 13.47 -3.58 30.90
CA LYS A 690 13.35 -4.65 31.92
C LYS A 690 13.31 -4.11 33.34
N VAL A 691 14.11 -3.08 33.64
CA VAL A 691 14.08 -2.39 34.94
C VAL A 691 12.74 -1.66 35.12
N CYS A 692 12.30 -0.87 34.13
CA CYS A 692 11.04 -0.13 34.18
C CYS A 692 9.82 -1.05 34.33
N PHE A 693 9.76 -2.16 33.58
CA PHE A 693 8.68 -3.14 33.62
C PHE A 693 8.56 -3.82 34.98
N ARG A 694 9.66 -4.41 35.49
CA ARG A 694 9.71 -5.03 36.82
C ARG A 694 9.34 -4.06 37.94
N ARG A 695 9.70 -2.78 37.80
CA ARG A 695 9.44 -1.72 38.79
C ARG A 695 8.14 -0.93 38.57
N ARG A 696 7.36 -1.27 37.53
CA ARG A 696 6.13 -0.55 37.12
C ARG A 696 6.33 0.96 36.99
N LEU A 697 7.41 1.36 36.33
CA LEU A 697 7.76 2.76 36.10
C LEU A 697 7.29 3.20 34.69
N PRO A 698 6.46 4.24 34.57
CA PRO A 698 6.06 4.76 33.27
C PRO A 698 7.26 5.39 32.55
N VAL A 699 7.27 5.27 31.23
CA VAL A 699 8.36 5.66 30.33
C VAL A 699 7.79 6.56 29.23
N THR A 700 8.36 7.76 29.10
CA THR A 700 8.11 8.67 27.98
C THR A 700 9.34 8.68 27.07
N PRO A 701 9.24 8.26 25.80
CA PRO A 701 10.35 8.35 24.86
C PRO A 701 10.51 9.76 24.30
N TYR A 702 11.76 10.16 24.08
CA TYR A 702 12.14 11.47 23.57
C TYR A 702 13.19 11.33 22.45
N SER A 703 13.17 12.25 21.48
CA SER A 703 14.18 12.33 20.41
C SER A 703 14.42 13.78 20.01
N GLY A 704 13.74 14.30 18.99
CA GLY A 704 13.91 15.69 18.55
C GLY A 704 13.20 16.73 19.43
N GLY A 705 12.27 16.33 20.30
CA GLY A 705 11.48 17.25 21.14
C GLY A 705 10.54 18.20 20.37
N THR A 706 10.29 17.96 19.09
CA THR A 706 9.59 18.90 18.19
C THR A 706 8.07 18.67 18.04
N SER A 707 7.51 17.58 18.57
CA SER A 707 6.08 17.24 18.38
C SER A 707 5.16 18.01 19.34
N ILE A 708 4.00 18.47 18.85
CA ILE A 708 3.24 19.54 19.52
C ILE A 708 1.92 19.12 20.21
N GLU A 709 1.42 17.90 20.01
CA GLU A 709 0.13 17.43 20.59
C GLU A 709 0.32 16.78 21.99
N GLY A 710 1.49 16.98 22.60
CA GLY A 710 1.83 16.49 23.95
C GLY A 710 2.49 15.12 24.02
N GLN A 711 3.00 14.58 22.89
CA GLN A 711 3.53 13.21 22.81
C GLN A 711 4.69 12.93 23.75
N TYR A 712 5.58 13.90 24.00
CA TYR A 712 6.72 13.75 24.90
C TYR A 712 6.51 14.36 26.29
N ILE A 713 5.32 14.88 26.62
CA ILE A 713 5.02 15.41 27.96
C ILE A 713 4.93 14.23 28.95
N PRO A 714 5.76 14.15 30.01
CA PRO A 714 5.73 13.06 30.97
C PRO A 714 4.60 13.29 31.99
N HIS A 715 3.35 13.29 31.54
CA HIS A 715 2.16 13.56 32.39
C HIS A 715 1.95 12.53 33.51
N LEU A 716 2.45 11.29 33.36
CA LEU A 716 2.54 10.27 34.41
C LEU A 716 3.91 10.27 35.14
N GLN A 717 4.70 11.33 34.95
CA GLN A 717 6.05 11.50 35.47
C GLN A 717 6.98 10.33 35.06
N GLY A 718 7.46 9.53 36.01
CA GLY A 718 8.30 8.36 35.73
C GLY A 718 9.64 8.71 35.06
N ILE A 719 9.94 8.02 33.97
CA ILE A 719 11.25 7.96 33.31
C ILE A 719 11.14 8.60 31.92
N CYS A 720 12.13 9.40 31.54
CA CYS A 720 12.33 9.80 30.14
C CYS A 720 13.51 9.02 29.54
N ILE A 721 13.36 8.50 28.33
CA ILE A 721 14.46 7.90 27.57
C ILE A 721 14.72 8.78 26.34
N ASP A 722 15.87 9.47 26.32
CA ASP A 722 16.30 10.31 25.22
C ASP A 722 17.21 9.54 24.25
N PHE A 723 16.73 9.40 23.02
CA PHE A 723 17.43 8.74 21.92
C PHE A 723 18.49 9.61 21.21
N GLY A 724 18.72 10.85 21.65
CA GLY A 724 19.63 11.81 21.01
C GLY A 724 21.10 11.37 20.86
N ARG A 725 21.55 10.36 21.62
CA ARG A 725 22.88 9.74 21.46
C ARG A 725 22.90 8.53 20.52
N MET A 726 21.74 8.00 20.18
CA MET A 726 21.58 6.99 19.14
C MET A 726 21.36 7.72 17.80
N ASN A 727 22.38 8.41 17.29
CA ASN A 727 22.27 9.34 16.16
C ASN A 727 23.17 9.00 14.96
N ASN A 728 23.47 7.71 14.73
CA ASN A 728 24.36 7.27 13.65
C ASN A 728 23.60 6.69 12.43
N ILE A 729 24.22 6.79 11.25
CA ILE A 729 23.92 5.89 10.12
C ILE A 729 24.65 4.57 10.41
N VAL A 730 23.89 3.50 10.60
CA VAL A 730 24.41 2.15 10.88
C VAL A 730 24.87 1.47 9.58
N GLU A 731 24.12 1.66 8.49
CA GLU A 731 24.41 1.07 7.18
C GLU A 731 23.86 1.95 6.04
N LEU A 732 24.55 2.01 4.90
CA LEU A 732 24.09 2.72 3.70
C LEU A 732 24.18 1.83 2.45
N ASN A 733 23.05 1.29 2.02
CA ASN A 733 22.91 0.38 0.88
C ASN A 733 22.57 1.17 -0.39
N LYS A 734 23.54 1.98 -0.86
CA LYS A 734 23.34 2.93 -1.98
C LYS A 734 22.81 2.31 -3.29
N TYR A 735 23.04 1.01 -3.53
CA TYR A 735 22.56 0.32 -4.73
C TYR A 735 21.14 -0.25 -4.57
N ASP A 736 20.76 -0.61 -3.35
CA ASP A 736 19.39 -1.02 -2.99
C ASP A 736 18.50 0.20 -2.67
N LEU A 737 19.10 1.40 -2.62
CA LEU A 737 18.49 2.68 -2.29
C LEU A 737 17.77 2.59 -0.94
N ASP A 738 18.50 2.19 0.09
CA ASP A 738 18.08 2.22 1.49
C ASP A 738 19.27 2.48 2.44
N CYS A 739 18.95 2.82 3.69
CA CYS A 739 19.91 2.92 4.79
C CYS A 739 19.31 2.38 6.09
N VAL A 740 20.15 2.04 7.06
CA VAL A 740 19.76 1.76 8.44
C VAL A 740 20.28 2.90 9.31
N VAL A 741 19.40 3.53 10.08
CA VAL A 741 19.72 4.69 10.93
C VAL A 741 19.16 4.52 12.34
N GLN A 742 19.81 5.14 13.30
CA GLN A 742 19.35 5.19 14.68
C GLN A 742 18.32 6.33 14.92
N PRO A 743 17.45 6.24 15.94
CA PRO A 743 16.31 7.15 16.15
C PRO A 743 16.65 8.63 16.40
N GLY A 744 17.81 8.94 16.96
CA GLY A 744 18.31 10.30 17.18
C GLY A 744 18.93 10.96 15.94
N MET A 745 18.95 10.27 14.79
CA MET A 745 19.39 10.87 13.53
C MET A 745 18.43 11.99 13.11
N GLY A 746 18.94 13.19 12.85
CA GLY A 746 18.19 14.29 12.25
C GLY A 746 17.95 14.04 10.75
N TRP A 747 16.75 14.34 10.25
CA TRP A 747 16.44 14.08 8.83
C TRP A 747 17.23 14.99 7.86
N MET A 748 17.59 16.19 8.33
CA MET A 748 18.41 17.13 7.56
C MET A 748 19.86 16.66 7.48
N ASP A 749 20.43 16.20 8.60
CA ASP A 749 21.81 15.69 8.69
C ASP A 749 21.95 14.42 7.84
N LEU A 750 20.97 13.52 7.91
CA LEU A 750 20.87 12.36 7.03
C LEU A 750 20.86 12.77 5.54
N ASN A 751 20.12 13.82 5.18
CA ASN A 751 20.07 14.31 3.80
C ASN A 751 21.35 15.03 3.35
N GLU A 752 22.12 15.62 4.26
CA GLU A 752 23.45 16.18 3.96
C GLU A 752 24.45 15.06 3.62
N GLU A 753 24.51 14.00 4.43
CA GLU A 753 25.35 12.83 4.17
C GLU A 753 24.96 12.10 2.86
N LEU A 754 23.65 11.92 2.61
CA LEU A 754 23.15 11.26 1.40
C LEU A 754 23.40 12.05 0.11
N ALA A 755 23.51 13.38 0.18
CA ALA A 755 23.72 14.24 -0.98
C ALA A 755 25.03 13.91 -1.72
N ALA A 756 26.08 13.48 -0.99
CA ALA A 756 27.35 13.04 -1.57
C ALA A 756 27.22 11.80 -2.49
N HIS A 757 26.09 11.08 -2.39
CA HIS A 757 25.78 9.89 -3.20
C HIS A 757 24.70 10.14 -4.25
N GLY A 758 24.20 11.37 -4.39
CA GLY A 758 23.08 11.70 -5.28
C GLY A 758 21.73 11.13 -4.79
N LEU A 759 21.65 10.76 -3.51
CA LEU A 759 20.45 10.22 -2.87
C LEU A 759 19.86 11.23 -1.91
N PHE A 760 18.61 11.01 -1.51
CA PHE A 760 17.95 11.72 -0.41
C PHE A 760 16.82 10.87 0.20
N PHE A 761 16.49 11.19 1.43
CA PHE A 761 15.31 10.75 2.17
C PHE A 761 14.20 11.81 2.01
N PRO A 762 13.08 11.53 1.31
CA PRO A 762 12.11 12.57 0.93
C PRO A 762 11.25 13.21 2.02
N PRO A 763 10.82 12.52 3.10
CA PRO A 763 10.05 13.13 4.17
C PRO A 763 10.78 14.32 4.82
N ASP A 764 10.16 15.48 4.79
CA ASP A 764 10.74 16.78 5.13
C ASP A 764 9.87 17.58 6.14
N PRO A 765 9.64 17.05 7.36
CA PRO A 765 8.91 17.77 8.40
C PRO A 765 9.71 18.98 8.91
N GLY A 766 9.13 19.71 9.87
CA GLY A 766 9.78 20.86 10.51
C GLY A 766 11.24 20.60 10.97
N PRO A 767 12.14 21.61 10.89
CA PRO A 767 13.52 21.49 11.35
C PRO A 767 13.63 20.99 12.80
N GLY A 768 14.63 20.17 13.08
CA GLY A 768 14.87 19.55 14.39
C GLY A 768 14.17 18.21 14.61
N ALA A 769 13.29 17.77 13.71
CA ALA A 769 12.72 16.43 13.77
C ALA A 769 13.79 15.34 13.53
N MET A 770 13.74 14.29 14.36
CA MET A 770 14.61 13.12 14.30
C MET A 770 13.82 11.86 13.94
N ILE A 771 14.48 10.88 13.32
CA ILE A 771 13.84 9.69 12.73
C ILE A 771 12.93 8.93 13.71
N GLY A 772 13.32 8.79 14.99
CA GLY A 772 12.50 8.12 16.00
C GLY A 772 11.17 8.82 16.24
N GLY A 773 11.18 10.15 16.34
CA GLY A 773 9.97 10.97 16.44
C GLY A 773 9.13 10.93 15.17
N MET A 774 9.76 10.96 13.99
CA MET A 774 9.08 10.86 12.69
C MET A 774 8.36 9.51 12.52
N VAL A 775 9.01 8.40 12.89
CA VAL A 775 8.35 7.08 12.97
C VAL A 775 7.21 7.12 13.99
N GLY A 776 7.45 7.71 15.16
CA GLY A 776 6.48 7.83 16.24
C GLY A 776 5.17 8.52 15.80
N THR A 777 5.23 9.67 15.15
CA THR A 777 4.03 10.41 14.71
C THR A 777 3.52 10.01 13.32
N GLY A 778 4.32 9.29 12.53
CA GLY A 778 3.97 8.96 11.14
C GLY A 778 4.00 10.16 10.18
N CYS A 779 4.81 11.17 10.50
CA CYS A 779 4.76 12.55 9.98
C CYS A 779 4.75 12.70 8.44
N SER A 780 4.33 13.87 7.98
CA SER A 780 4.37 14.30 6.58
C SER A 780 5.48 15.37 6.35
N GLY A 781 5.27 16.30 5.41
CA GLY A 781 6.20 17.36 5.00
C GLY A 781 5.79 17.95 3.63
N THR A 782 6.48 18.99 3.14
CA THR A 782 6.12 19.63 1.86
C THR A 782 6.17 18.66 0.67
N ASN A 783 7.03 17.65 0.72
CA ASN A 783 7.19 16.65 -0.33
C ASN A 783 6.12 15.53 -0.29
N ALA A 784 5.23 15.49 0.72
CA ALA A 784 4.27 14.39 0.92
C ALA A 784 3.35 14.16 -0.31
N ALA A 785 2.97 15.24 -1.00
CA ALA A 785 2.14 15.20 -2.21
C ALA A 785 2.74 14.35 -3.35
N ALA A 786 4.07 14.27 -3.46
CA ALA A 786 4.75 13.46 -4.47
C ALA A 786 5.31 12.14 -3.93
N TYR A 787 5.76 12.11 -2.67
CA TYR A 787 6.54 11.01 -2.13
C TYR A 787 5.80 10.18 -1.06
N GLY A 788 4.66 10.64 -0.53
CA GLY A 788 3.97 10.01 0.61
C GLY A 788 4.59 10.37 1.96
N THR A 789 4.05 9.81 3.04
CA THR A 789 4.44 10.17 4.43
C THR A 789 5.40 9.13 5.02
N MET A 790 5.84 9.30 6.29
CA MET A 790 6.81 8.39 6.93
C MET A 790 6.46 6.89 6.80
N LYS A 791 5.16 6.55 6.85
CA LYS A 791 4.62 5.17 6.68
C LYS A 791 4.96 4.52 5.33
N ASP A 792 5.28 5.34 4.34
CA ASP A 792 5.62 4.89 3.00
C ASP A 792 7.13 4.78 2.82
N TRP A 793 7.95 5.39 3.68
CA TRP A 793 9.42 5.42 3.58
C TRP A 793 10.16 4.45 4.50
N VAL A 794 9.54 3.97 5.57
CA VAL A 794 10.11 2.91 6.42
C VAL A 794 10.01 1.54 5.73
N LEU A 795 11.15 0.85 5.62
CA LEU A 795 11.20 -0.58 5.29
C LEU A 795 11.02 -1.41 6.56
N SER A 796 11.94 -1.32 7.51
CA SER A 796 11.94 -2.14 8.74
C SER A 796 12.21 -1.28 9.96
N LEU A 797 11.77 -1.76 11.12
CA LEU A 797 12.09 -1.21 12.43
C LEU A 797 12.68 -2.31 13.32
N THR A 798 13.72 -1.95 14.08
CA THR A 798 14.14 -2.66 15.29
C THR A 798 13.47 -1.96 16.48
N VAL A 799 12.75 -2.71 17.31
CA VAL A 799 11.87 -2.16 18.37
C VAL A 799 12.11 -2.92 19.68
N VAL A 800 12.20 -2.18 20.79
CA VAL A 800 12.16 -2.71 22.16
C VAL A 800 10.74 -2.58 22.71
N LEU A 801 10.16 -3.71 23.13
CA LEU A 801 8.82 -3.77 23.72
C LEU A 801 8.83 -3.40 25.21
N ALA A 802 7.65 -3.30 25.83
CA ALA A 802 7.49 -2.90 27.23
C ALA A 802 8.28 -3.77 28.22
N ASP A 803 8.33 -5.08 27.98
CA ASP A 803 9.09 -6.07 28.76
C ASP A 803 10.61 -6.06 28.48
N GLY A 804 11.06 -5.22 27.56
CA GLY A 804 12.42 -5.16 27.05
C GLY A 804 12.75 -6.16 25.94
N THR A 805 11.78 -6.92 25.41
CA THR A 805 12.01 -7.82 24.27
C THR A 805 12.38 -7.02 23.01
N ILE A 806 13.51 -7.35 22.39
CA ILE A 806 13.94 -6.78 21.10
C ILE A 806 13.29 -7.57 19.97
N ILE A 807 12.57 -6.89 19.08
CA ILE A 807 12.01 -7.46 17.87
C ILE A 807 12.51 -6.71 16.62
N LYS A 808 12.60 -7.43 15.50
CA LYS A 808 12.75 -6.83 14.17
C LYS A 808 11.48 -7.07 13.37
N THR A 809 10.83 -5.99 12.95
CA THR A 809 9.48 -6.05 12.35
C THR A 809 9.44 -6.74 10.99
N ARG A 810 10.54 -6.72 10.23
CA ARG A 810 10.73 -7.54 9.02
C ARG A 810 12.20 -7.71 8.62
N GLN A 811 12.44 -8.50 7.59
CA GLN A 811 13.75 -8.59 6.93
C GLN A 811 13.95 -7.46 5.91
N HIS A 812 15.21 -7.25 5.50
CA HIS A 812 15.66 -6.14 4.65
C HIS A 812 14.89 -5.99 3.32
N ALA A 813 14.48 -7.11 2.71
CA ALA A 813 13.83 -7.14 1.39
C ALA A 813 12.73 -6.07 1.20
N ARG A 814 12.78 -5.35 0.07
CA ARG A 814 11.83 -4.28 -0.29
C ARG A 814 10.36 -4.71 -0.31
N LYS A 815 10.08 -6.00 -0.57
CA LYS A 815 8.75 -6.60 -0.52
C LYS A 815 8.77 -7.82 0.41
N SER A 816 7.76 -7.93 1.25
CA SER A 816 7.50 -9.11 2.08
C SER A 816 5.99 -9.34 2.17
N SER A 817 5.60 -10.59 2.35
CA SER A 817 4.25 -11.00 2.77
C SER A 817 4.32 -12.09 3.84
N ALA A 818 5.44 -12.14 4.57
CA ALA A 818 5.71 -13.10 5.62
C ALA A 818 5.14 -12.59 6.95
N GLY A 819 3.90 -12.96 7.25
CA GLY A 819 3.20 -12.59 8.49
C GLY A 819 2.46 -11.25 8.40
N TYR A 820 2.15 -10.67 9.57
CA TYR A 820 1.50 -9.37 9.68
C TYR A 820 2.50 -8.23 9.46
N ASP A 821 2.02 -7.08 8.98
CA ASP A 821 2.84 -5.87 8.80
C ASP A 821 3.02 -5.15 10.16
N LEU A 822 3.90 -5.71 11.00
CA LEU A 822 4.27 -5.11 12.27
C LEU A 822 4.97 -3.76 12.07
N THR A 823 5.64 -3.54 10.95
CA THR A 823 6.30 -2.25 10.66
C THR A 823 5.27 -1.12 10.65
N ARG A 824 4.14 -1.30 9.95
CA ARG A 824 3.02 -0.34 9.95
C ARG A 824 2.22 -0.29 11.26
N THR A 825 2.40 -1.24 12.18
CA THR A 825 1.81 -1.18 13.53
C THR A 825 2.54 -0.20 14.45
N PHE A 826 3.87 -0.07 14.33
CA PHE A 826 4.65 0.85 15.18
C PHE A 826 4.76 2.27 14.62
N ILE A 827 4.63 2.47 13.31
CA ILE A 827 4.62 3.81 12.69
C ILE A 827 3.30 4.51 13.05
N GLY A 828 3.38 5.73 13.60
CA GLY A 828 2.20 6.45 14.12
C GLY A 828 1.74 5.98 15.52
N SER A 829 2.48 5.08 16.17
CA SER A 829 2.13 4.60 17.52
C SER A 829 2.56 5.52 18.66
N GLU A 830 3.28 6.61 18.37
CA GLU A 830 3.76 7.62 19.33
C GLU A 830 4.51 7.03 20.54
N GLY A 831 5.22 5.92 20.34
CA GLY A 831 5.93 5.22 21.41
C GLY A 831 5.04 4.48 22.41
N THR A 832 3.73 4.37 22.15
CA THR A 832 2.78 3.69 23.04
C THR A 832 2.86 2.16 22.97
N LEU A 833 3.35 1.60 21.86
CA LEU A 833 3.45 0.14 21.64
C LEU A 833 4.87 -0.40 21.78
N GLY A 834 5.90 0.44 21.62
CA GLY A 834 7.29 0.04 21.64
C GLY A 834 8.24 1.19 21.33
N LEU A 835 9.52 1.01 21.67
CA LEU A 835 10.58 1.99 21.46
C LEU A 835 11.42 1.62 20.23
N VAL A 836 11.42 2.47 19.21
CA VAL A 836 12.18 2.25 17.97
C VAL A 836 13.66 2.57 18.22
N THR A 837 14.54 1.60 18.04
CA THR A 837 15.99 1.75 18.24
C THR A 837 16.80 1.75 16.94
N GLU A 838 16.21 1.26 15.83
CA GLU A 838 16.74 1.42 14.48
C GLU A 838 15.59 1.48 13.46
N ALA A 839 15.77 2.25 12.39
CA ALA A 839 14.89 2.27 11.23
C ALA A 839 15.69 1.99 9.95
N THR A 840 15.25 0.99 9.17
CA THR A 840 15.67 0.82 7.79
C THR A 840 14.77 1.68 6.90
N LEU A 841 15.31 2.71 6.26
CA LEU A 841 14.59 3.70 5.47
C LEU A 841 14.90 3.52 3.98
N LYS A 842 13.88 3.63 3.13
CA LYS A 842 14.09 3.79 1.68
C LYS A 842 14.75 5.13 1.38
N LEU A 843 15.47 5.18 0.28
CA LEU A 843 16.04 6.39 -0.31
C LEU A 843 15.50 6.59 -1.73
N ALA A 844 15.48 7.85 -2.15
CA ALA A 844 15.19 8.28 -3.52
C ALA A 844 16.45 8.84 -4.17
N VAL A 845 16.50 8.84 -5.51
CA VAL A 845 17.53 9.56 -6.27
C VAL A 845 17.13 11.03 -6.32
N LYS A 846 18.06 11.94 -6.00
CA LYS A 846 17.82 13.38 -6.03
C LYS A 846 17.51 13.82 -7.48
N PRO A 847 16.35 14.46 -7.75
CA PRO A 847 16.03 14.92 -9.11
C PRO A 847 17.08 15.91 -9.64
N PRO A 848 17.51 15.81 -10.90
CA PRO A 848 18.51 16.71 -11.48
C PRO A 848 17.97 18.13 -11.73
N CYS A 849 16.66 18.26 -11.96
CA CYS A 849 16.02 19.55 -12.22
C CYS A 849 14.90 19.81 -11.19
N GLU A 850 14.92 21.01 -10.59
CA GLU A 850 13.92 21.50 -9.65
C GLU A 850 13.64 22.99 -9.89
N ALA A 851 12.36 23.36 -9.98
CA ALA A 851 11.92 24.76 -10.07
C ALA A 851 10.74 25.04 -9.13
N VAL A 852 10.49 26.33 -8.87
CA VAL A 852 9.38 26.80 -8.04
C VAL A 852 8.54 27.80 -8.83
N ALA A 853 7.22 27.77 -8.65
CA ALA A 853 6.32 28.84 -9.07
C ALA A 853 5.53 29.39 -7.89
N VAL A 854 5.17 30.66 -7.96
CA VAL A 854 4.29 31.33 -7.00
C VAL A 854 3.14 31.98 -7.74
N CYS A 855 1.92 31.79 -7.23
CA CYS A 855 0.69 32.18 -7.91
C CYS A 855 -0.29 32.83 -6.94
N THR A 856 -0.72 34.07 -7.23
CA THR A 856 -1.63 34.85 -6.36
C THR A 856 -3.07 34.77 -6.85
N PHE A 857 -4.04 34.81 -5.94
CA PHE A 857 -5.47 34.62 -6.21
C PHE A 857 -6.32 35.69 -5.52
N PRO A 858 -7.54 36.00 -6.03
CA PRO A 858 -8.46 36.92 -5.37
C PRO A 858 -9.03 36.36 -4.06
N THR A 859 -9.21 35.04 -3.97
CA THR A 859 -9.78 34.37 -2.79
C THR A 859 -9.07 33.04 -2.48
N LEU A 860 -9.15 32.60 -1.21
CA LEU A 860 -8.70 31.26 -0.80
C LEU A 860 -9.47 30.13 -1.51
N ARG A 861 -10.76 30.33 -1.82
CA ARG A 861 -11.59 29.36 -2.53
C ARG A 861 -11.11 29.15 -3.97
N ASP A 862 -10.66 30.20 -4.65
CA ASP A 862 -10.05 30.10 -5.99
C ASP A 862 -8.74 29.32 -5.94
N ALA A 863 -7.84 29.66 -4.99
CA ALA A 863 -6.58 28.98 -4.79
C ALA A 863 -6.77 27.47 -4.50
N ALA A 864 -7.61 27.12 -3.52
CA ALA A 864 -7.90 25.72 -3.18
C ALA A 864 -8.59 24.96 -4.34
N SER A 865 -9.41 25.63 -5.15
CA SER A 865 -10.02 25.05 -6.36
C SER A 865 -8.98 24.74 -7.43
N ALA A 866 -8.00 25.63 -7.62
CA ALA A 866 -6.88 25.42 -8.53
C ALA A 866 -6.03 24.19 -8.12
N VAL A 867 -5.73 24.03 -6.84
CA VAL A 867 -4.99 22.85 -6.31
C VAL A 867 -5.74 21.55 -6.63
N ARG A 868 -7.06 21.50 -6.32
CA ARG A 868 -7.91 20.36 -6.65
C ARG A 868 -7.89 20.04 -8.15
N GLU A 869 -7.91 21.05 -9.02
CA GLU A 869 -7.88 20.84 -10.47
C GLU A 869 -6.50 20.40 -11.00
N VAL A 870 -5.40 20.96 -10.49
CA VAL A 870 -4.02 20.50 -10.80
C VAL A 870 -3.86 19.01 -10.49
N LEU A 871 -4.26 18.59 -9.28
CA LEU A 871 -4.13 17.22 -8.82
C LEU A 871 -5.07 16.25 -9.55
N SER A 872 -6.34 16.62 -9.75
CA SER A 872 -7.33 15.75 -10.43
C SER A 872 -7.07 15.59 -11.92
N ASN A 873 -6.42 16.56 -12.57
CA ASN A 873 -5.89 16.39 -13.93
C ASN A 873 -4.67 15.45 -13.98
N GLY A 874 -4.10 15.08 -12.83
CA GLY A 874 -2.94 14.20 -12.70
C GLY A 874 -1.62 14.91 -13.04
N VAL A 875 -1.55 16.22 -12.85
CA VAL A 875 -0.30 16.98 -12.98
C VAL A 875 0.54 16.70 -11.74
N GLN A 876 1.72 16.11 -11.94
CA GLN A 876 2.63 15.81 -10.82
C GLN A 876 3.36 17.07 -10.38
N VAL A 877 3.18 17.44 -9.12
CA VAL A 877 3.90 18.51 -8.43
C VAL A 877 4.67 17.89 -7.27
N ALA A 878 5.88 18.37 -6.99
CA ALA A 878 6.70 17.87 -5.89
C ALA A 878 6.17 18.34 -4.53
N ALA A 879 5.67 19.58 -4.49
CA ALA A 879 4.96 20.18 -3.37
C ALA A 879 3.93 21.20 -3.91
N VAL A 880 2.85 21.43 -3.16
CA VAL A 880 1.95 22.56 -3.37
C VAL A 880 1.43 23.07 -2.03
N GLU A 881 1.70 24.33 -1.77
CA GLU A 881 1.50 24.98 -0.47
C GLU A 881 0.56 26.18 -0.62
N ILE A 882 -0.37 26.38 0.32
CA ILE A 882 -1.20 27.59 0.39
C ILE A 882 -0.76 28.48 1.54
N LEU A 883 -0.82 29.80 1.34
CA LEU A 883 -0.72 30.85 2.36
C LEU A 883 -1.87 31.84 2.14
N ASP A 884 -2.57 32.25 3.20
CA ASP A 884 -3.59 33.32 3.11
C ASP A 884 -2.99 34.74 3.16
N GLU A 885 -3.81 35.75 2.90
CA GLU A 885 -3.38 37.14 2.91
C GLU A 885 -2.86 37.61 4.28
N VAL A 886 -3.38 37.06 5.38
CA VAL A 886 -2.85 37.30 6.73
C VAL A 886 -1.44 36.72 6.86
N GLN A 887 -1.20 35.49 6.40
CA GLN A 887 0.13 34.89 6.39
C GLN A 887 1.12 35.70 5.54
N MET A 888 0.69 36.14 4.34
CA MET A 888 1.53 36.94 3.45
C MET A 888 1.84 38.33 4.04
N LYS A 889 0.88 38.95 4.74
CA LYS A 889 1.08 40.19 5.49
C LYS A 889 2.06 40.00 6.65
N SER A 890 1.91 38.94 7.44
CA SER A 890 2.85 38.64 8.53
C SER A 890 4.27 38.38 8.03
N ILE A 891 4.42 37.78 6.84
CA ILE A 891 5.73 37.64 6.18
C ILE A 891 6.32 39.02 5.85
N ASN A 892 5.55 39.91 5.24
CA ASN A 892 5.97 41.30 4.97
C ASN A 892 6.37 42.05 6.26
N ASP A 893 5.53 42.01 7.29
CA ASP A 893 5.73 42.75 8.55
C ASP A 893 6.93 42.21 9.35
N SER A 894 7.17 40.90 9.34
CA SER A 894 8.30 40.27 10.03
C SER A 894 9.67 40.62 9.47
N ALA A 895 9.73 41.13 8.23
CA ALA A 895 10.96 41.41 7.46
C ALA A 895 11.94 40.22 7.34
N LEU A 896 11.48 38.98 7.56
CA LEU A 896 12.30 37.76 7.43
C LEU A 896 12.58 37.35 5.97
N THR A 897 11.87 37.92 5.00
CA THR A 897 12.12 37.75 3.56
C THR A 897 12.57 39.06 2.91
N ARG A 898 13.49 38.97 1.94
CA ARG A 898 13.97 40.15 1.19
C ARG A 898 12.92 40.68 0.19
N LEU A 899 12.12 39.81 -0.41
CA LEU A 899 10.98 40.21 -1.23
C LEU A 899 9.85 40.75 -0.37
N LYS A 900 9.21 41.84 -0.83
CA LYS A 900 7.90 42.26 -0.36
C LYS A 900 6.83 41.65 -1.26
N TRP A 901 5.90 40.93 -0.65
CA TRP A 901 4.86 40.16 -1.32
C TRP A 901 3.56 40.95 -1.42
N LYS A 902 2.67 40.50 -2.32
CA LYS A 902 1.27 40.89 -2.28
C LYS A 902 0.58 40.23 -1.09
N GLU A 903 -0.28 40.98 -0.43
CA GLU A 903 -1.13 40.50 0.67
C GLU A 903 -2.43 39.95 0.05
N GLU A 904 -2.27 38.88 -0.73
CA GLU A 904 -3.32 38.13 -1.46
C GLU A 904 -3.13 36.62 -1.17
N PRO A 905 -4.19 35.80 -1.13
CA PRO A 905 -4.06 34.33 -1.09
C PRO A 905 -3.09 33.81 -2.16
N THR A 906 -2.12 32.99 -1.75
CA THR A 906 -0.97 32.63 -2.58
C THR A 906 -0.70 31.13 -2.53
N LEU A 907 -0.50 30.52 -3.70
CA LEU A 907 0.02 29.16 -3.85
C LEU A 907 1.51 29.16 -4.19
N PHE A 908 2.27 28.25 -3.58
CA PHE A 908 3.65 27.96 -3.92
C PHE A 908 3.73 26.53 -4.44
N PHE A 909 4.20 26.36 -5.67
CA PHE A 909 4.39 25.05 -6.31
C PHE A 909 5.87 24.73 -6.42
N LYS A 910 6.25 23.48 -6.18
CA LYS A 910 7.56 22.93 -6.49
C LYS A 910 7.42 21.87 -7.58
N PHE A 911 8.31 21.89 -8.56
CA PHE A 911 8.35 20.97 -9.69
C PHE A 911 9.69 20.24 -9.69
N THR A 912 9.69 18.96 -10.05
CA THR A 912 10.92 18.18 -10.26
C THR A 912 10.81 17.33 -11.53
N GLY A 913 11.94 17.03 -12.16
CA GLY A 913 11.98 16.25 -13.40
C GLY A 913 13.38 15.74 -13.74
N SER A 914 13.48 14.87 -14.75
CA SER A 914 14.76 14.37 -15.28
C SER A 914 15.53 15.41 -16.10
N ASP A 915 14.85 16.46 -16.55
CA ASP A 915 15.36 17.54 -17.38
C ASP A 915 14.50 18.80 -17.20
N GLU A 916 15.03 19.93 -17.69
CA GLU A 916 14.37 21.23 -17.62
C GLU A 916 13.07 21.28 -18.42
N PHE A 917 12.96 20.55 -19.54
CA PHE A 917 11.79 20.57 -20.41
C PHE A 917 10.55 19.99 -19.71
N ILE A 918 10.70 18.90 -18.95
CA ILE A 918 9.61 18.34 -18.14
C ILE A 918 9.15 19.34 -17.08
N VAL A 919 10.09 19.97 -16.37
CA VAL A 919 9.81 20.97 -15.34
C VAL A 919 9.06 22.18 -15.93
N ASP A 920 9.54 22.70 -17.05
CA ASP A 920 8.91 23.77 -17.82
C ASP A 920 7.50 23.39 -18.30
N HIS A 921 7.29 22.14 -18.72
CA HIS A 921 6.00 21.65 -19.18
C HIS A 921 4.98 21.58 -18.05
N LEU A 922 5.36 21.02 -16.89
CA LEU A 922 4.53 20.96 -15.69
C LEU A 922 4.18 22.38 -15.20
N ALA A 923 5.16 23.29 -15.15
CA ALA A 923 4.94 24.69 -14.80
C ALA A 923 3.95 25.39 -15.75
N LYS A 924 4.06 25.17 -17.07
CA LYS A 924 3.12 25.72 -18.05
C LYS A 924 1.70 25.14 -17.91
N GLN A 925 1.58 23.85 -17.58
CA GLN A 925 0.29 23.22 -17.29
C GLN A 925 -0.37 23.81 -16.04
N VAL A 926 0.37 23.91 -14.92
CA VAL A 926 -0.12 24.54 -13.69
C VAL A 926 -0.51 25.99 -13.94
N GLY A 927 0.34 26.80 -14.59
CA GLY A 927 0.03 28.19 -14.92
C GLY A 927 -1.20 28.37 -15.82
N SER A 928 -1.58 27.37 -16.61
CA SER A 928 -2.86 27.37 -17.35
C SER A 928 -4.05 27.10 -16.43
N ILE A 929 -3.93 26.15 -15.51
CA ILE A 929 -5.00 25.74 -14.58
C ILE A 929 -5.25 26.84 -13.53
N THR A 930 -4.19 27.41 -12.95
CA THR A 930 -4.34 28.52 -11.98
C THR A 930 -4.99 29.74 -12.62
N LYS A 931 -4.66 30.04 -13.88
CA LYS A 931 -5.29 31.12 -14.65
C LYS A 931 -6.78 30.86 -14.96
N GLN A 932 -7.17 29.60 -15.16
CA GLN A 932 -8.58 29.21 -15.30
C GLN A 932 -9.33 29.37 -13.96
N ASN A 933 -8.64 29.19 -12.83
CA ASN A 933 -9.11 29.46 -11.48
C ASN A 933 -8.73 30.88 -11.00
N CYS A 934 -8.94 31.89 -11.86
CA CYS A 934 -8.89 33.31 -11.51
C CYS A 934 -7.54 33.89 -11.01
N SER A 935 -6.40 33.21 -11.15
CA SER A 935 -5.12 33.73 -10.62
C SER A 935 -4.75 35.12 -11.15
N THR A 936 -4.35 36.04 -10.26
CA THR A 936 -3.96 37.43 -10.54
C THR A 936 -2.50 37.58 -10.94
N GLY A 937 -1.66 36.58 -10.68
CA GLY A 937 -0.24 36.58 -10.98
C GLY A 937 0.36 35.18 -10.99
N TYR A 938 1.42 34.98 -11.77
CA TYR A 938 2.20 33.74 -11.84
C TYR A 938 3.67 34.09 -12.08
N VAL A 939 4.54 33.74 -11.12
CA VAL A 939 5.98 33.95 -11.17
C VAL A 939 6.65 32.57 -11.14
N PHE A 940 7.60 32.33 -12.04
CA PHE A 940 8.32 31.07 -12.14
C PHE A 940 9.82 31.32 -12.01
N ALA A 941 10.48 30.58 -11.12
CA ALA A 941 11.91 30.72 -10.89
C ALA A 941 12.72 30.24 -12.10
N SER A 942 13.55 31.13 -12.65
CA SER A 942 14.45 30.86 -13.76
C SER A 942 15.79 30.23 -13.33
N ASN A 943 16.11 30.25 -12.03
CA ASN A 943 17.38 29.81 -11.48
C ASN A 943 17.28 29.46 -9.99
N GLU A 944 18.32 28.83 -9.44
CA GLU A 944 18.41 28.40 -8.04
C GLU A 944 18.28 29.53 -7.00
N SER A 945 18.88 30.69 -7.26
CA SER A 945 18.79 31.84 -6.33
C SER A 945 17.34 32.32 -6.22
N GLU A 946 16.67 32.47 -7.37
CA GLU A 946 15.27 32.85 -7.46
C GLU A 946 14.35 31.78 -6.84
N ARG A 947 14.63 30.48 -7.07
CA ARG A 947 13.89 29.36 -6.46
C ARG A 947 13.94 29.43 -4.93
N ASN A 948 15.14 29.59 -4.37
CA ASN A 948 15.35 29.67 -2.93
C ASN A 948 14.70 30.92 -2.32
N GLU A 949 14.73 32.05 -3.04
CA GLU A 949 14.09 33.28 -2.59
C GLU A 949 12.56 33.22 -2.66
N LEU A 950 11.98 32.64 -3.71
CA LEU A 950 10.53 32.43 -3.80
C LEU A 950 10.03 31.48 -2.69
N TRP A 951 10.73 30.38 -2.42
CA TRP A 951 10.36 29.43 -1.36
C TRP A 951 10.60 29.97 0.07
N SER A 952 11.37 31.05 0.22
CA SER A 952 11.70 31.63 1.53
C SER A 952 10.47 32.13 2.31
N ALA A 953 9.42 32.59 1.61
CA ALA A 953 8.16 32.97 2.23
C ALA A 953 7.49 31.79 2.96
N ARG A 954 7.36 30.65 2.27
CA ARG A 954 6.80 29.43 2.86
C ARG A 954 7.66 28.89 4.00
N LYS A 955 8.99 28.95 3.88
CA LYS A 955 9.94 28.49 4.91
C LYS A 955 9.88 29.31 6.19
N ASN A 956 9.58 30.62 6.09
CA ASN A 956 9.50 31.52 7.24
C ASN A 956 8.10 31.67 7.85
N ALA A 957 7.05 31.08 7.26
CA ALA A 957 5.65 31.32 7.62
C ALA A 957 5.35 31.28 9.15
N LEU A 958 5.80 30.23 9.85
CA LEU A 958 5.63 30.10 11.30
C LEU A 958 6.38 31.20 12.07
N TRP A 959 7.64 31.46 11.72
CA TRP A 959 8.46 32.49 12.37
C TRP A 959 7.89 33.89 12.14
N SER A 960 7.34 34.15 10.95
CA SER A 960 6.65 35.39 10.63
C SER A 960 5.37 35.59 11.43
N MET A 961 4.61 34.53 11.73
CA MET A 961 3.46 34.61 12.65
C MET A 961 3.89 34.79 14.11
N LEU A 962 4.94 34.11 14.55
CA LEU A 962 5.52 34.29 15.89
C LEU A 962 6.05 35.72 16.12
N ALA A 963 6.55 36.38 15.07
CA ALA A 963 6.96 37.78 15.12
C ALA A 963 5.80 38.78 15.34
N MET A 964 4.53 38.34 15.17
CA MET A 964 3.34 39.17 15.42
C MET A 964 2.88 39.18 16.88
N ARG A 965 3.58 38.47 17.78
CA ARG A 965 3.33 38.51 19.25
C ARG A 965 3.40 39.94 19.78
N GLN A 966 2.39 40.35 20.53
CA GLN A 966 2.31 41.65 21.20
C GLN A 966 2.86 41.57 22.64
N SER A 967 2.76 40.40 23.26
CA SER A 967 3.34 40.07 24.56
C SER A 967 4.26 38.84 24.46
N PRO A 968 5.34 38.75 25.28
CA PRO A 968 6.08 37.50 25.47
C PRO A 968 5.21 36.33 25.98
N THR A 969 4.06 36.62 26.59
CA THR A 969 3.09 35.63 27.07
C THR A 969 2.10 35.12 26.01
N ASP A 970 2.07 35.73 24.82
CA ASP A 970 1.18 35.29 23.75
C ASP A 970 1.60 33.90 23.25
N LYS A 971 0.62 32.99 23.13
CA LYS A 971 0.83 31.63 22.63
C LYS A 971 0.40 31.51 21.17
N VAL A 972 0.89 30.47 20.52
CA VAL A 972 0.44 30.07 19.18
C VAL A 972 -0.12 28.65 19.26
N TRP A 973 -1.29 28.41 18.67
CA TRP A 973 -1.82 27.08 18.42
C TRP A 973 -1.69 26.80 16.92
N THR A 974 -0.82 25.85 16.57
CA THR A 974 -0.70 25.34 15.20
C THR A 974 -1.72 24.22 15.04
N THR A 975 -2.82 24.46 14.34
CA THR A 975 -3.81 23.40 14.07
C THR A 975 -3.33 22.48 12.96
N ASP A 976 -3.96 21.32 12.83
CA ASP A 976 -3.67 20.36 11.78
C ASP A 976 -4.90 19.47 11.57
N VAL A 977 -5.51 19.58 10.40
CA VAL A 977 -6.60 18.74 9.91
C VAL A 977 -6.38 18.43 8.43
N ALA A 978 -6.92 17.32 7.94
CA ALA A 978 -6.93 17.01 6.51
C ALA A 978 -8.31 16.54 6.07
N VAL A 979 -8.71 16.88 4.83
CA VAL A 979 -10.00 16.48 4.24
C VAL A 979 -9.80 15.91 2.84
N PRO A 980 -10.75 15.11 2.31
CA PRO A 980 -10.73 14.72 0.90
C PRO A 980 -10.64 15.97 0.00
N LEU A 981 -9.76 15.96 -1.02
CA LEU A 981 -9.47 17.12 -1.90
C LEU A 981 -10.72 17.83 -2.47
N SER A 982 -11.84 17.11 -2.63
CA SER A 982 -13.13 17.69 -3.04
C SER A 982 -13.72 18.69 -2.06
N ARG A 983 -13.35 18.63 -0.77
CA ARG A 983 -13.85 19.45 0.34
C ARG A 983 -12.84 20.52 0.82
N LEU A 984 -11.60 20.47 0.32
CA LEU A 984 -10.53 21.40 0.72
C LEU A 984 -10.94 22.90 0.63
N PRO A 985 -11.61 23.38 -0.44
CA PRO A 985 -12.07 24.78 -0.48
C PRO A 985 -13.10 25.12 0.59
N ASP A 986 -13.99 24.17 0.95
CA ASP A 986 -15.07 24.40 1.90
C ASP A 986 -14.54 24.50 3.35
N ILE A 987 -13.57 23.66 3.73
CA ILE A 987 -13.02 23.65 5.10
C ILE A 987 -12.11 24.85 5.36
N ILE A 988 -11.33 25.30 4.35
CA ILE A 988 -10.48 26.49 4.46
C ILE A 988 -11.34 27.76 4.61
N GLU A 989 -12.41 27.88 3.81
CA GLU A 989 -13.36 29.00 3.90
C GLU A 989 -14.11 29.02 5.24
N PHE A 990 -14.51 27.84 5.74
CA PHE A 990 -15.09 27.70 7.07
C PHE A 990 -14.12 28.13 8.18
N ALA A 991 -12.89 27.62 8.15
CA ALA A 991 -11.86 27.94 9.14
C ALA A 991 -11.56 29.45 9.15
N LYS A 992 -11.39 30.05 7.97
CA LYS A 992 -11.15 31.51 7.83
C LYS A 992 -12.27 32.33 8.47
N ALA A 993 -13.52 32.00 8.13
CA ALA A 993 -14.69 32.72 8.65
C ALA A 993 -14.93 32.49 10.16
N ASP A 994 -14.47 31.38 10.76
CA ASP A 994 -14.56 31.15 12.20
C ASP A 994 -13.47 31.92 12.98
N ILE A 995 -12.25 31.97 12.43
CA ILE A 995 -11.14 32.79 12.94
C ILE A 995 -11.53 34.27 12.96
N GLU A 996 -12.04 34.81 11.85
CA GLU A 996 -12.48 36.21 11.80
C GLU A 996 -13.55 36.54 12.86
N LYS A 997 -14.53 35.64 13.08
CA LYS A 997 -15.58 35.81 14.10
C LYS A 997 -15.05 35.76 15.52
N SER A 998 -13.99 34.97 15.78
CA SER A 998 -13.35 34.86 17.09
C SER A 998 -12.66 36.15 17.54
N GLY A 999 -12.27 37.02 16.60
CA GLY A 999 -11.45 38.21 16.87
C GLY A 999 -10.00 37.89 17.29
N LEU A 1000 -9.53 36.65 17.12
CA LEU A 1000 -8.12 36.27 17.28
C LEU A 1000 -7.34 36.55 15.98
N LEU A 1001 -6.03 36.73 16.09
CA LEU A 1001 -5.15 36.79 14.92
C LEU A 1001 -4.84 35.36 14.48
N GLY A 1002 -5.35 34.95 13.32
CA GLY A 1002 -5.06 33.65 12.73
C GLY A 1002 -4.75 33.76 11.25
N SER A 1003 -3.73 33.01 10.81
CA SER A 1003 -3.39 32.82 9.41
C SER A 1003 -3.66 31.39 8.96
N ILE A 1004 -3.67 31.15 7.65
CA ILE A 1004 -3.76 29.81 7.07
C ILE A 1004 -2.49 29.51 6.28
N VAL A 1005 -1.90 28.33 6.56
CA VAL A 1005 -0.76 27.77 5.83
C VAL A 1005 -0.99 26.26 5.66
N GLY A 1006 -0.67 25.65 4.53
CA GLY A 1006 -0.97 24.22 4.39
C GLY A 1006 -0.34 23.48 3.21
N HIS A 1007 0.02 22.22 3.47
CA HIS A 1007 0.45 21.21 2.52
C HIS A 1007 -0.72 20.69 1.66
N VAL A 1008 -1.40 21.59 0.96
CA VAL A 1008 -2.68 21.34 0.28
C VAL A 1008 -2.66 20.27 -0.82
N GLY A 1009 -1.49 19.72 -1.16
CA GLY A 1009 -1.29 18.65 -2.13
C GLY A 1009 -1.95 17.31 -1.77
N ASP A 1010 -2.15 17.02 -0.49
CA ASP A 1010 -2.85 15.83 0.00
C ASP A 1010 -4.15 16.15 0.77
N GLY A 1011 -4.51 17.43 0.84
CA GLY A 1011 -5.71 17.93 1.51
C GLY A 1011 -5.50 18.39 2.96
N ASN A 1012 -4.24 18.43 3.43
CA ASN A 1012 -3.87 18.96 4.74
C ASN A 1012 -3.74 20.50 4.75
N PHE A 1013 -4.16 21.12 5.86
CA PHE A 1013 -3.85 22.52 6.14
C PHE A 1013 -3.81 22.79 7.66
N HIS A 1014 -3.15 23.90 8.00
CA HIS A 1014 -2.95 24.41 9.35
C HIS A 1014 -3.51 25.83 9.45
N THR A 1015 -3.89 26.20 10.66
CA THR A 1015 -4.11 27.59 11.03
C THR A 1015 -3.20 27.95 12.19
N LEU A 1016 -2.48 29.06 12.09
CA LEU A 1016 -1.58 29.53 13.14
C LEU A 1016 -2.34 30.55 13.98
N LEU A 1017 -3.00 30.09 15.05
CA LEU A 1017 -3.82 30.95 15.91
C LEU A 1017 -2.96 31.58 17.00
N LEU A 1018 -2.85 32.91 16.98
CA LEU A 1018 -2.13 33.67 17.98
C LEU A 1018 -3.12 34.29 18.99
N PHE A 1019 -2.89 34.02 20.28
CA PHE A 1019 -3.77 34.44 21.37
C PHE A 1019 -2.99 34.74 22.66
N PRO A 1020 -3.39 35.77 23.42
CA PRO A 1020 -3.03 35.90 24.84
C PRO A 1020 -3.60 34.73 25.64
N GLU A 1021 -2.87 34.20 26.63
CA GLU A 1021 -3.27 32.99 27.39
C GLU A 1021 -4.67 33.12 28.04
N GLU A 1022 -5.09 34.33 28.46
CA GLU A 1022 -6.44 34.55 29.01
C GLU A 1022 -7.57 34.31 27.99
N LYS A 1023 -7.26 34.34 26.68
CA LYS A 1023 -8.17 34.03 25.58
C LYS A 1023 -8.05 32.58 25.07
N ARG A 1024 -7.28 31.72 25.75
CA ARG A 1024 -7.10 30.30 25.37
C ARG A 1024 -8.41 29.58 25.05
N HIS A 1025 -9.43 29.76 25.89
CA HIS A 1025 -10.75 29.16 25.70
C HIS A 1025 -11.40 29.51 24.34
N ILE A 1026 -11.18 30.73 23.82
CA ILE A 1026 -11.67 31.14 22.50
C ILE A 1026 -10.90 30.43 21.39
N ALA A 1027 -9.57 30.27 21.55
CA ALA A 1027 -8.75 29.52 20.60
C ALA A 1027 -9.16 28.04 20.58
N GLU A 1028 -9.28 27.41 21.75
CA GLU A 1028 -9.76 26.03 21.92
C GLU A 1028 -11.11 25.82 21.22
N GLU A 1029 -12.08 26.70 21.44
CA GLU A 1029 -13.37 26.67 20.75
C GLU A 1029 -13.27 26.70 19.21
N VAL A 1030 -12.40 27.54 18.63
CA VAL A 1030 -12.15 27.59 17.18
C VAL A 1030 -11.53 26.28 16.70
N VAL A 1031 -10.54 25.74 17.43
CA VAL A 1031 -9.90 24.45 17.10
C VAL A 1031 -10.91 23.30 17.16
N HIS A 1032 -11.72 23.23 18.21
CA HIS A 1032 -12.78 22.22 18.36
C HIS A 1032 -13.77 22.27 17.19
N ARG A 1033 -14.27 23.45 16.82
CA ARG A 1033 -15.19 23.61 15.67
C ARG A 1033 -14.52 23.22 14.34
N MET A 1034 -13.24 23.51 14.16
CA MET A 1034 -12.48 23.17 12.95
C MET A 1034 -12.27 21.66 12.81
N VAL A 1035 -11.84 20.98 13.87
CA VAL A 1035 -11.68 19.51 13.91
C VAL A 1035 -13.02 18.82 13.69
N ASP A 1036 -14.06 19.24 14.41
CA ASP A 1036 -15.41 18.73 14.25
C ASP A 1036 -15.90 18.85 12.81
N LYS A 1037 -15.62 19.98 12.16
CA LYS A 1037 -16.01 20.22 10.78
C LYS A 1037 -15.20 19.37 9.80
N ALA A 1038 -13.91 19.15 10.03
CA ALA A 1038 -13.10 18.23 9.23
C ALA A 1038 -13.66 16.81 9.27
N ILE A 1039 -14.01 16.29 10.46
CA ILE A 1039 -14.62 14.95 10.63
C ILE A 1039 -15.99 14.89 9.94
N GLU A 1040 -16.85 15.91 10.07
CA GLU A 1040 -18.14 15.99 9.35
C GLU A 1040 -17.94 15.94 7.82
N MET A 1041 -16.83 16.48 7.31
CA MET A 1041 -16.46 16.43 5.90
C MET A 1041 -15.82 15.11 5.44
N LYS A 1042 -15.75 14.09 6.31
CA LYS A 1042 -15.02 12.81 6.13
C LYS A 1042 -13.51 12.99 6.02
N GLY A 1043 -12.98 14.00 6.69
CA GLY A 1043 -11.56 14.19 6.96
C GLY A 1043 -11.12 13.55 8.27
N THR A 1044 -9.97 14.00 8.77
CA THR A 1044 -9.31 13.56 10.01
C THR A 1044 -9.09 14.75 10.95
N ALA A 1045 -9.12 14.47 12.26
CA ALA A 1045 -8.73 15.39 13.33
C ALA A 1045 -7.24 15.73 13.35
N THR A 1046 -6.41 14.98 12.62
CA THR A 1046 -4.95 15.17 12.52
C THR A 1046 -4.44 14.68 11.17
N GLY A 1047 -3.78 15.55 10.41
CA GLY A 1047 -3.17 15.21 9.12
C GLY A 1047 -1.78 14.62 9.29
N GLU A 1048 -0.96 15.22 10.15
CA GLU A 1048 0.45 14.86 10.30
C GLU A 1048 1.06 15.01 11.70
N HIS A 1049 0.44 15.79 12.61
CA HIS A 1049 1.03 16.04 13.93
C HIS A 1049 0.92 14.82 14.87
N GLY A 1050 0.02 13.88 14.58
CA GLY A 1050 -0.36 12.79 15.50
C GLY A 1050 -1.50 13.19 16.44
N VAL A 1051 -1.75 12.37 17.44
CA VAL A 1051 -2.92 12.42 18.34
C VAL A 1051 -2.53 12.91 19.74
N GLY A 1052 -1.44 12.40 20.30
CA GLY A 1052 -0.89 12.81 21.59
C GLY A 1052 -1.89 12.78 22.75
N LEU A 1053 -1.81 13.79 23.61
CA LEU A 1053 -2.76 14.03 24.71
C LEU A 1053 -3.97 14.85 24.26
N VAL A 1054 -3.78 15.73 23.28
CA VAL A 1054 -4.75 16.79 22.91
C VAL A 1054 -5.87 16.27 22.02
N LYS A 1055 -5.57 15.40 21.04
CA LYS A 1055 -6.54 14.98 20.02
C LYS A 1055 -7.15 13.58 20.26
N ARG A 1056 -6.70 12.84 21.28
CA ARG A 1056 -7.18 11.46 21.59
C ARG A 1056 -8.69 11.34 21.73
N ASP A 1057 -9.34 12.40 22.20
CA ASP A 1057 -10.79 12.42 22.46
C ASP A 1057 -11.63 12.55 21.17
N TYR A 1058 -11.03 12.95 20.04
CA TYR A 1058 -11.70 12.95 18.75
C TYR A 1058 -11.74 11.58 18.08
N LEU A 1059 -10.88 10.62 18.47
CA LEU A 1059 -10.80 9.32 17.78
C LEU A 1059 -12.10 8.53 17.84
N GLU A 1060 -12.85 8.57 18.95
CA GLU A 1060 -14.15 7.89 19.03
C GLU A 1060 -15.21 8.56 18.13
N LYS A 1061 -15.07 9.87 17.84
CA LYS A 1061 -15.93 10.61 16.92
C LYS A 1061 -15.57 10.37 15.45
N GLU A 1062 -14.29 10.19 15.14
CA GLU A 1062 -13.78 9.96 13.79
C GLU A 1062 -13.92 8.48 13.36
N LEU A 1063 -13.50 7.55 14.22
CA LEU A 1063 -13.34 6.12 13.89
C LEU A 1063 -14.41 5.22 14.53
N GLY A 1064 -15.18 5.75 15.49
CA GLY A 1064 -16.12 4.98 16.30
C GLY A 1064 -15.45 4.33 17.51
N LYS A 1065 -16.25 4.07 18.56
CA LYS A 1065 -15.79 3.50 19.83
C LYS A 1065 -15.09 2.15 19.63
N GLU A 1066 -15.65 1.29 18.79
CA GLU A 1066 -15.16 -0.07 18.54
C GLU A 1066 -13.74 -0.09 17.94
N ALA A 1067 -13.40 0.90 17.11
CA ALA A 1067 -12.05 1.05 16.57
C ALA A 1067 -11.06 1.47 17.66
N VAL A 1068 -11.46 2.37 18.55
CA VAL A 1068 -10.64 2.82 19.69
C VAL A 1068 -10.49 1.73 20.75
N ASP A 1069 -11.53 0.94 21.04
CA ASP A 1069 -11.44 -0.27 21.89
C ASP A 1069 -10.45 -1.29 21.30
N ALA A 1070 -10.39 -1.44 19.97
CA ALA A 1070 -9.43 -2.32 19.32
C ALA A 1070 -7.99 -1.79 19.45
N MET A 1071 -7.78 -0.47 19.42
CA MET A 1071 -6.49 0.14 19.75
C MET A 1071 -6.10 -0.10 21.22
N ARG A 1072 -7.05 -0.01 22.19
CA ARG A 1072 -6.81 -0.34 23.61
C ARG A 1072 -6.41 -1.80 23.79
N SER A 1073 -7.06 -2.70 23.06
CA SER A 1073 -6.74 -4.13 23.04
C SER A 1073 -5.33 -4.39 22.51
N MET A 1074 -4.92 -3.66 21.46
CA MET A 1074 -3.54 -3.71 20.93
C MET A 1074 -2.52 -3.15 21.93
N LYS A 1075 -2.82 -2.02 22.57
CA LYS A 1075 -2.00 -1.41 23.61
C LYS A 1075 -1.76 -2.39 24.77
N ASN A 1076 -2.82 -3.02 25.30
CA ASN A 1076 -2.71 -4.03 26.35
C ASN A 1076 -1.90 -5.28 25.93
N ALA A 1077 -1.91 -5.63 24.63
CA ALA A 1077 -1.15 -6.78 24.12
C ALA A 1077 0.36 -6.51 24.01
N PHE A 1078 0.78 -5.28 23.71
CA PHE A 1078 2.20 -4.89 23.63
C PHE A 1078 2.76 -4.33 24.94
N ASP A 1079 1.90 -3.78 25.80
CA ASP A 1079 2.26 -3.19 27.09
C ASP A 1079 1.15 -3.43 28.14
N PRO A 1080 1.11 -4.63 28.75
CA PRO A 1080 0.09 -5.01 29.72
C PRO A 1080 0.22 -4.30 31.08
N LEU A 1081 1.30 -3.55 31.31
CA LEU A 1081 1.50 -2.74 32.52
C LEU A 1081 1.25 -1.24 32.27
N CYS A 1082 0.90 -0.87 31.03
CA CYS A 1082 0.69 0.51 30.62
C CYS A 1082 1.84 1.44 31.02
N ILE A 1083 3.10 1.00 30.88
CA ILE A 1083 4.27 1.84 31.17
C ILE A 1083 4.70 2.71 29.98
N LEU A 1084 4.56 2.23 28.74
CA LEU A 1084 5.02 2.92 27.53
C LEU A 1084 4.05 4.02 27.12
N ASN A 1085 4.41 5.27 27.42
CA ASN A 1085 3.74 6.47 26.95
C ASN A 1085 2.20 6.43 27.08
N CYS A 1086 1.70 5.86 28.19
CA CYS A 1086 0.27 5.56 28.40
C CYS A 1086 -0.63 6.78 28.22
N ASP A 1087 -1.92 6.55 27.96
CA ASP A 1087 -2.97 7.57 27.85
C ASP A 1087 -2.79 8.59 26.70
N LYS A 1088 -1.71 8.49 25.93
CA LYS A 1088 -1.52 9.18 24.64
C LYS A 1088 -2.07 8.32 23.51
N VAL A 1089 -2.51 8.97 22.43
CA VAL A 1089 -3.30 8.40 21.33
C VAL A 1089 -4.69 7.93 21.78
N ILE A 1090 -4.78 7.12 22.82
CA ILE A 1090 -6.02 6.58 23.39
C ILE A 1090 -5.99 6.65 24.91
N ARG A 1091 -7.15 6.88 25.53
CA ARG A 1091 -7.31 6.71 26.99
C ARG A 1091 -7.29 5.23 27.36
N MET A 1092 -6.54 4.90 28.41
CA MET A 1092 -6.48 3.58 29.04
C MET A 1092 -7.21 3.54 30.40
N GLN A 1093 -7.53 4.69 30.98
CA GLN A 1093 -8.43 4.81 32.13
C GLN A 1093 -9.59 5.77 31.83
N ALA A 1094 -10.75 5.51 32.46
CA ALA A 1094 -11.82 6.50 32.51
C ALA A 1094 -11.37 7.74 33.31
N ALA A 1095 -11.78 8.93 32.85
CA ALA A 1095 -11.41 10.21 33.45
C ALA A 1095 -12.40 10.69 34.51
#